data_AF-A0A538LGA6-F1
#
_entry.id   AF-A0A538LGA6-F1
#
_cell.length_a   1.000
_cell.length_b   1.000
_cell.length_c   1.000
_cell.angle_alpha   90.00
_cell.angle_beta   90.00
_cell.angle_gamma   90.00
#
_symmetry.space_group_name_H-M   'P 1'
#
loop_
_entity.id
_entity.type
_entity.pdbx_description
1 polymer ?
#
loop_
_entity_poly.entity_id
_entity_poly.type
_entity_poly.pdbx_seq_one_letter_code
_entity_poly.pdbx_strand_id
1 'polypeptide(L)'
;MATLVPRARPGLHRRPATRALIARRLRRIRTRADRAAARRPTRLPAATAVPGRRTVGLARGQAASERTRRRIRRPPAHWSLLAFLFFVLLALVLLQGLTVLSNGRSATASAGQASSGSGLRLPVLLERSGRLKSSGAVPPRTVVLTFDDGPDPRFTPQIARVLRRFHVPATFFVIGSRVVRYPEIARRLVRDGFELGNHTFTHVNPAVLPGWESRLEVDLTDTAIAGATGRRARLFRPPYSSTPLSVTPAQRRAYTALARRGFAVVLSTIDTRDWSRPGTGAIVRAAIPGRGRGAIVLMHDGGGDRSQTVRAVERLVPALRARGYRFATVRSLIGAGPAVVEPAATPVERLRGHLLATSLAVARVVTALLAVLLATAAALAVVRAGILAAFARRHVRRVRGAAVEGPFEPAVSVVVPAFNESVAIERCVRSIASSDYQELEVIVVDDGSDDDTAGIVAGMGLDSVRVLRQANRGKASALNRGVSAVRHPLVVTVDADTVFEPGTLRELVQPFRDARVGAVAGNTKVGNRSGLLGWWQHIEYVMGFNLDRRLYDVLNCMPTVPGAIGAFRRQALDAIGPISAATLAEDTDMTIAIGRAGWRVVFAERARAWTEAPATLGALWRQRYRWSYGTMQAVWKHKAAVFERGHTKIGRRGLPYLVLFQVLLPLLAPLIDLFAIYGLLFLDPVPVALYWAAFNGLQLALGAYAFRLDRESMRPLLTMPLQQFVYRQLMYLVVIESVISAILGTRLRWQHLDRTGEVEVVAPR
;
A
#
# COMPACT_ATOMS: atom_id res chain seq x y z
N MET A 1 22.31 7.18 66.96
CA MET A 1 22.95 8.35 67.60
C MET A 1 24.15 8.71 66.74
N ALA A 2 24.04 9.74 65.91
CA ALA A 2 24.57 11.10 66.14
C ALA A 2 26.12 11.08 66.04
N THR A 3 26.79 11.75 65.10
CA THR A 3 26.85 13.20 64.78
C THR A 3 27.62 13.34 63.44
N LEU A 4 27.18 14.03 62.37
CA LEU A 4 27.16 15.49 62.08
C LEU A 4 28.47 16.26 62.33
N VAL A 5 28.91 17.05 61.30
CA VAL A 5 29.50 18.43 61.30
C VAL A 5 30.43 18.64 60.04
N PRO A 6 30.58 19.84 59.42
CA PRO A 6 29.94 20.18 58.12
C PRO A 6 30.83 21.02 57.12
N ARG A 7 30.20 21.55 56.04
CA ARG A 7 30.40 22.86 55.30
C ARG A 7 31.84 23.28 54.87
N ALA A 8 32.12 23.86 53.68
CA ALA A 8 31.43 24.93 52.96
C ALA A 8 31.95 25.11 51.50
N ARG A 9 31.11 25.69 50.62
CA ARG A 9 31.49 26.54 49.47
C ARG A 9 30.85 27.92 49.70
N PRO A 10 31.42 29.04 49.19
CA PRO A 10 30.88 29.66 47.96
C PRO A 10 31.92 30.37 47.07
N GLY A 11 31.80 30.31 45.73
CA GLY A 11 31.51 31.49 44.88
C GLY A 11 32.77 32.01 44.16
N LEU A 12 32.87 32.00 42.82
CA LEU A 12 32.48 33.13 41.97
C LEU A 12 32.45 32.77 40.47
N HIS A 13 31.57 33.49 39.76
CA HIS A 13 31.15 33.36 38.37
C HIS A 13 32.04 34.10 37.34
N ARG A 14 32.13 33.52 36.12
CA ARG A 14 32.09 34.13 34.75
C ARG A 14 33.19 35.17 34.38
N ARG A 15 33.86 35.12 33.21
CA ARG A 15 33.33 35.10 31.82
C ARG A 15 34.35 34.62 30.76
N PRO A 16 33.88 34.21 29.56
CA PRO A 16 34.71 33.80 28.41
C PRO A 16 34.88 34.95 27.39
N ALA A 17 36.11 35.38 27.09
CA ALA A 17 36.38 36.43 26.10
C ALA A 17 37.24 35.97 24.90
N THR A 18 37.78 34.76 24.90
CA THR A 18 38.87 34.40 23.97
C THR A 18 38.43 33.67 22.70
N ARG A 19 37.23 33.06 22.66
CA ARG A 19 36.77 32.28 21.49
C ARG A 19 36.10 33.13 20.38
N ALA A 20 35.51 34.27 20.71
CA ALA A 20 34.86 35.13 19.72
C ALA A 20 35.87 35.94 18.85
N LEU A 21 37.05 36.23 19.40
CA LEU A 21 38.08 37.00 18.71
C LEU A 21 38.76 36.19 17.58
N ILE A 22 38.95 34.88 17.79
CA ILE A 22 39.59 33.96 16.82
C ILE A 22 38.67 33.72 15.62
N ALA A 23 37.37 33.54 15.85
CA ALA A 23 36.38 33.34 14.78
C ALA A 23 36.24 34.56 13.86
N ARG A 24 36.42 35.78 14.40
CA ARG A 24 36.32 37.02 13.63
C ARG A 24 37.59 37.29 12.78
N ARG A 25 38.76 36.80 13.21
CA ARG A 25 40.03 36.91 12.47
C ARG A 25 40.07 35.94 11.27
N LEU A 26 39.55 34.72 11.42
CA LEU A 26 39.47 33.73 10.34
C LEU A 26 38.48 34.12 9.21
N ARG A 27 37.38 34.80 9.54
CA ARG A 27 36.44 35.32 8.51
C ARG A 27 37.02 36.47 7.67
N ARG A 28 37.94 37.28 8.22
CA ARG A 28 38.60 38.38 7.48
C ARG A 28 39.70 37.90 6.53
N ILE A 29 40.31 36.74 6.77
CA ILE A 29 41.31 36.15 5.87
C ILE A 29 40.62 35.55 4.64
N ARG A 30 39.47 34.89 4.83
CA ARG A 30 38.72 34.25 3.74
C ARG A 30 38.13 35.27 2.74
N THR A 31 37.65 36.42 3.21
CA THR A 31 37.11 37.47 2.33
C THR A 31 38.18 38.28 1.57
N ARG A 32 39.45 38.22 1.98
CA ARG A 32 40.57 38.83 1.24
C ARG A 32 41.08 37.95 0.10
N ALA A 33 41.03 36.62 0.26
CA ALA A 33 41.40 35.67 -0.79
C ALA A 33 40.40 35.71 -1.97
N ASP A 34 39.09 35.81 -1.69
CA ASP A 34 38.05 35.83 -2.72
C ASP A 34 38.03 37.14 -3.56
N ARG A 35 38.61 38.24 -3.06
CA ARG A 35 38.72 39.51 -3.81
C ARG A 35 39.97 39.61 -4.67
N ALA A 36 40.97 38.75 -4.47
CA ALA A 36 42.20 38.73 -5.27
C ALA A 36 42.06 37.89 -6.57
N ALA A 37 41.08 36.98 -6.64
CA ALA A 37 40.85 36.12 -7.81
C ALA A 37 40.03 36.77 -8.95
N ALA A 38 39.61 38.04 -8.80
CA ALA A 38 38.72 38.75 -9.73
C ALA A 38 39.41 39.89 -10.50
N ARG A 39 40.66 39.71 -10.94
CA ARG A 39 41.35 40.64 -11.86
C ARG A 39 41.75 39.92 -13.15
N ARG A 40 41.02 40.23 -14.23
CA ARG A 40 41.42 39.92 -15.61
C ARG A 40 42.71 40.67 -15.95
N PRO A 41 43.73 40.03 -16.55
CA PRO A 41 44.76 40.78 -17.24
C PRO A 41 44.30 41.11 -18.68
N THR A 42 44.63 42.33 -19.05
CA THR A 42 44.48 43.01 -20.33
C THR A 42 45.23 42.31 -21.47
N ARG A 43 44.64 42.36 -22.68
CA ARG A 43 45.23 41.89 -23.94
C ARG A 43 46.28 42.88 -24.46
N LEU A 44 47.40 42.35 -24.97
CA LEU A 44 48.27 42.94 -26.01
C LEU A 44 48.65 41.83 -27.01
N PRO A 45 49.07 42.15 -28.25
CA PRO A 45 48.55 41.54 -29.47
C PRO A 45 49.38 40.37 -30.03
N ALA A 46 48.80 39.74 -31.05
CA ALA A 46 49.14 38.46 -31.64
C ALA A 46 50.51 38.38 -32.36
N ALA A 47 51.11 37.20 -32.30
CA ALA A 47 52.08 36.69 -33.28
C ALA A 47 51.66 35.28 -33.75
N THR A 48 51.26 35.22 -35.02
CA THR A 48 51.46 34.17 -36.06
C THR A 48 51.18 32.68 -35.79
N ALA A 49 50.21 32.17 -36.60
CA ALA A 49 50.02 30.83 -37.19
C ALA A 49 49.74 29.64 -36.24
N VAL A 50 48.73 28.76 -36.41
CA VAL A 50 48.33 27.93 -37.58
C VAL A 50 46.83 27.56 -37.46
N PRO A 51 46.03 27.47 -38.54
CA PRO A 51 44.61 27.14 -38.45
C PRO A 51 44.32 25.63 -38.49
N GLY A 52 43.47 25.17 -37.57
CA GLY A 52 42.45 24.15 -37.89
C GLY A 52 42.52 22.80 -37.19
N ARG A 53 41.87 22.66 -36.02
CA ARG A 53 41.01 21.50 -35.69
C ARG A 53 40.01 21.86 -34.58
N ARG A 54 38.73 21.76 -34.91
CA ARG A 54 37.55 22.25 -34.17
C ARG A 54 37.32 21.52 -32.83
N THR A 55 37.25 22.28 -31.75
CA THR A 55 36.74 21.90 -30.41
C THR A 55 35.20 21.92 -30.38
N VAL A 56 34.55 20.89 -30.94
CA VAL A 56 33.06 20.75 -30.90
C VAL A 56 32.59 19.69 -29.89
N GLY A 57 33.50 18.89 -29.31
CA GLY A 57 33.16 17.77 -28.40
C GLY A 57 32.84 18.17 -26.95
N LEU A 58 33.51 19.17 -26.39
CA LEU A 58 33.42 19.48 -24.94
C LEU A 58 32.11 20.19 -24.55
N ALA A 59 31.57 21.05 -25.41
CA ALA A 59 30.32 21.78 -25.14
C ALA A 59 29.08 20.86 -25.19
N ARG A 60 29.08 19.83 -26.06
CA ARG A 60 28.00 18.82 -26.12
C ARG A 60 27.99 17.91 -24.89
N GLY A 61 29.17 17.58 -24.34
CA GLY A 61 29.30 16.79 -23.11
C GLY A 61 28.77 17.51 -21.87
N GLN A 62 29.04 18.81 -21.74
CA GLN A 62 28.51 19.62 -20.64
C GLN A 62 27.00 19.85 -20.75
N ALA A 63 26.47 20.12 -21.95
CA ALA A 63 25.02 20.25 -22.17
C ALA A 63 24.26 18.94 -21.95
N ALA A 64 24.85 17.79 -22.28
CA ALA A 64 24.29 16.47 -21.99
C ALA A 64 24.33 16.14 -20.48
N SER A 65 25.41 16.52 -19.80
CA SER A 65 25.54 16.42 -18.33
C SER A 65 24.51 17.30 -17.62
N GLU A 66 24.30 18.54 -18.07
CA GLU A 66 23.27 19.44 -17.55
C GLU A 66 21.84 18.96 -17.86
N ARG A 67 21.58 18.42 -19.06
CA ARG A 67 20.30 17.77 -19.39
C ARG A 67 20.01 16.57 -18.48
N THR A 68 21.03 15.78 -18.18
CA THR A 68 20.92 14.62 -17.27
C THR A 68 20.70 15.08 -15.82
N ARG A 69 21.43 16.10 -15.35
CA ARG A 69 21.22 16.75 -14.05
C ARG A 69 19.82 17.37 -13.93
N ARG A 70 19.29 17.99 -15.01
CA ARG A 70 17.91 18.49 -15.06
C ARG A 70 16.86 17.37 -15.02
N ARG A 71 17.13 16.21 -15.64
CA ARG A 71 16.26 15.02 -15.58
C ARG A 71 16.16 14.43 -14.18
N ILE A 72 17.23 14.51 -13.38
CA ILE A 72 17.26 14.05 -11.99
C ILE A 72 16.59 15.07 -11.04
N ARG A 73 16.58 16.37 -11.39
CA ARG A 73 15.98 17.44 -10.56
C ARG A 73 14.46 17.56 -10.64
N ARG A 74 13.81 17.06 -11.69
CA ARG A 74 12.35 16.93 -11.71
C ARG A 74 12.01 15.53 -11.18
N PRO A 75 11.13 15.36 -10.17
CA PRO A 75 10.62 14.04 -9.87
C PRO A 75 10.12 13.46 -11.20
N PRO A 76 10.58 12.27 -11.60
CA PRO A 76 10.22 11.72 -12.88
C PRO A 76 8.70 11.66 -12.97
N ALA A 77 8.13 12.10 -14.11
CA ALA A 77 6.69 12.36 -14.28
C ALA A 77 5.78 11.19 -13.87
N HIS A 78 6.34 9.97 -13.76
CA HIS A 78 5.65 8.81 -13.21
C HIS A 78 5.17 9.01 -11.77
N TRP A 79 5.86 9.77 -10.91
CA TRP A 79 5.38 10.03 -9.55
C TRP A 79 4.11 10.88 -9.54
N SER A 80 4.02 11.87 -10.43
CA SER A 80 2.81 12.66 -10.61
C SER A 80 1.65 11.82 -11.17
N LEU A 81 1.94 10.94 -12.14
CA LEU A 81 0.95 10.00 -12.67
C LEU A 81 0.45 9.02 -11.60
N LEU A 82 1.35 8.42 -10.81
CA LEU A 82 1.00 7.52 -9.72
C LEU A 82 0.18 8.23 -8.65
N ALA A 83 0.56 9.45 -8.27
CA ALA A 83 -0.21 10.26 -7.32
C ALA A 83 -1.62 10.56 -7.84
N PHE A 84 -1.75 10.88 -9.14
CA PHE A 84 -3.05 11.07 -9.78
C PHE A 84 -3.89 9.79 -9.80
N LEU A 85 -3.31 8.65 -10.20
CA LEU A 85 -4.01 7.36 -10.20
C LEU A 85 -4.43 6.94 -8.78
N PHE A 86 -3.57 7.17 -7.79
CA PHE A 86 -3.88 6.93 -6.39
C PHE A 86 -5.00 7.85 -5.89
N PHE A 87 -5.00 9.12 -6.28
CA PHE A 87 -6.07 10.06 -5.96
C PHE A 87 -7.41 9.65 -6.57
N VAL A 88 -7.41 9.23 -7.84
CA VAL A 88 -8.63 8.72 -8.51
C VAL A 88 -9.14 7.45 -7.81
N LEU A 89 -8.24 6.53 -7.48
CA LEU A 89 -8.57 5.30 -6.74
C LEU A 89 -9.16 5.63 -5.36
N LEU A 90 -8.51 6.54 -4.62
CA LEU A 90 -8.99 7.01 -3.33
C LEU A 90 -10.37 7.65 -3.46
N ALA A 91 -10.58 8.53 -4.45
CA ALA A 91 -11.88 9.17 -4.68
C ALA A 91 -12.98 8.14 -4.97
N LEU A 92 -12.72 7.13 -5.80
CA LEU A 92 -13.65 6.04 -6.08
C LEU A 92 -13.97 5.23 -4.82
N VAL A 93 -12.95 4.87 -4.05
CA VAL A 93 -13.10 4.10 -2.81
C VAL A 93 -13.89 4.90 -1.76
N LEU A 94 -13.59 6.19 -1.56
CA LEU A 94 -14.35 7.08 -0.67
C LEU A 94 -15.81 7.22 -1.12
N LEU A 95 -16.03 7.39 -2.43
CA LEU A 95 -17.36 7.46 -3.02
C LEU A 95 -18.15 6.17 -2.76
N GLN A 96 -17.51 5.01 -2.87
CA GLN A 96 -18.13 3.73 -2.50
C GLN A 96 -18.46 3.67 -1.01
N GLY A 97 -17.54 4.11 -0.15
CA GLY A 97 -17.73 4.11 1.30
C GLY A 97 -18.96 4.89 1.76
N LEU A 98 -19.20 6.06 1.15
CA LEU A 98 -20.40 6.86 1.39
C LEU A 98 -21.71 6.10 1.08
N THR A 99 -21.69 5.19 0.11
CA THR A 99 -22.86 4.33 -0.20
C THR A 99 -23.00 3.08 0.66
N VAL A 100 -21.97 2.72 1.44
CA VAL A 100 -21.96 1.52 2.28
C VAL A 100 -22.37 1.86 3.71
N LEU A 101 -21.87 2.97 4.25
CA LEU A 101 -22.23 3.49 5.59
C LEU A 101 -23.74 3.70 5.79
N SER A 102 -24.47 3.87 4.69
CA SER A 102 -25.90 4.16 4.61
C SER A 102 -26.83 3.00 4.95
N ASN A 103 -26.39 1.74 4.83
CA ASN A 103 -27.23 0.60 5.25
C ASN A 103 -27.18 0.36 6.78
N GLY A 104 -26.43 1.17 7.54
CA GLY A 104 -26.04 0.84 8.92
C GLY A 104 -26.23 1.93 9.98
N ARG A 105 -26.34 3.22 9.63
CA ARG A 105 -26.86 4.23 10.59
C ARG A 105 -28.39 4.17 10.62
N SER A 106 -28.92 3.00 10.94
CA SER A 106 -30.23 2.87 11.54
C SER A 106 -30.14 3.51 12.92
N ALA A 107 -30.15 4.84 12.96
CA ALA A 107 -30.81 5.51 14.06
C ALA A 107 -32.26 5.04 13.94
N THR A 108 -32.58 3.92 14.60
CA THR A 108 -33.90 3.74 15.19
C THR A 108 -34.24 5.11 15.74
N ALA A 109 -35.25 5.77 15.17
CA ALA A 109 -35.80 6.94 15.81
C ALA A 109 -36.03 6.49 17.26
N SER A 110 -35.25 7.06 18.19
CA SER A 110 -35.63 6.99 19.57
C SER A 110 -37.09 7.42 19.58
N ALA A 111 -37.92 6.67 20.29
CA ALA A 111 -39.30 7.03 20.57
C ALA A 111 -39.27 8.32 21.39
N GLY A 112 -38.88 9.43 20.77
CA GLY A 112 -38.92 10.77 21.29
C GLY A 112 -40.38 11.13 21.33
N GLN A 113 -40.88 11.32 22.54
CA GLN A 113 -42.24 11.68 22.89
C GLN A 113 -42.90 12.54 21.80
N ALA A 114 -44.03 12.06 21.28
CA ALA A 114 -44.88 12.85 20.40
C ALA A 114 -45.21 14.17 21.11
N SER A 115 -44.72 15.29 20.59
CA SER A 115 -45.07 16.59 21.13
C SER A 115 -46.50 16.92 20.74
N SER A 116 -47.40 16.98 21.74
CA SER A 116 -48.72 17.59 21.62
C SER A 116 -48.57 19.08 21.31
N GLY A 117 -48.52 19.44 20.02
CA GLY A 117 -48.49 20.87 19.66
C GLY A 117 -48.01 21.25 18.26
N SER A 118 -47.75 20.31 17.35
CA SER A 118 -47.19 20.67 16.03
C SER A 118 -48.13 21.55 15.19
N GLY A 119 -49.45 21.57 15.44
CA GLY A 119 -50.43 22.32 14.65
C GLY A 119 -50.60 21.82 13.20
N LEU A 120 -49.90 20.76 12.79
CA LEU A 120 -50.04 20.13 11.48
C LEU A 120 -51.15 19.09 11.54
N ARG A 121 -52.23 19.29 10.79
CA ARG A 121 -53.42 18.42 10.81
C ARG A 121 -53.56 17.53 9.57
N LEU A 122 -53.05 17.98 8.43
CA LEU A 122 -53.16 17.26 7.16
C LEU A 122 -51.83 16.62 6.75
N PRO A 123 -51.86 15.51 5.98
CA PRO A 123 -50.70 14.65 5.75
C PRO A 123 -49.72 15.14 4.69
N VAL A 124 -50.07 16.12 3.86
CA VAL A 124 -49.12 16.68 2.87
C VAL A 124 -48.72 18.09 3.29
N LEU A 125 -47.43 18.36 3.42
CA LEU A 125 -46.92 19.65 3.84
C LEU A 125 -46.32 20.38 2.63
N LEU A 126 -46.84 21.58 2.38
CA LEU A 126 -46.43 22.44 1.28
C LEU A 126 -45.93 23.78 1.82
N GLU A 127 -45.07 24.43 1.05
CA GLU A 127 -44.70 25.81 1.29
C GLU A 127 -45.78 26.73 0.73
N ARG A 128 -46.25 27.67 1.55
CA ARG A 128 -47.13 28.77 1.13
C ARG A 128 -46.81 30.02 1.94
N SER A 129 -46.40 31.10 1.27
CA SER A 129 -46.16 32.42 1.87
C SER A 129 -45.05 32.41 2.94
N GLY A 130 -43.95 31.71 2.68
CA GLY A 130 -42.78 31.57 3.56
C GLY A 130 -42.93 30.56 4.69
N ARG A 131 -44.11 29.93 4.86
CA ARG A 131 -44.46 29.03 5.97
C ARG A 131 -44.91 27.66 5.48
N LEU A 132 -44.62 26.63 6.28
CA LEU A 132 -45.08 25.27 6.04
C LEU A 132 -46.55 25.14 6.44
N LYS A 133 -47.43 24.87 5.46
CA LYS A 133 -48.87 24.66 5.67
C LYS A 133 -49.24 23.21 5.38
N SER A 134 -50.10 22.64 6.21
CA SER A 134 -50.66 21.31 5.96
C SER A 134 -51.77 21.39 4.90
N SER A 135 -51.75 20.46 3.95
CA SER A 135 -52.63 20.30 2.79
C SER A 135 -52.87 18.80 2.52
N GLY A 136 -53.61 18.47 1.45
CA GLY A 136 -53.88 17.10 1.05
C GLY A 136 -54.84 16.37 1.99
N ALA A 137 -55.99 16.97 2.30
CA ALA A 137 -57.05 16.29 3.01
C ALA A 137 -57.50 15.06 2.21
N VAL A 138 -57.48 13.87 2.83
CA VAL A 138 -57.86 12.64 2.15
C VAL A 138 -59.39 12.52 2.20
N PRO A 139 -60.09 12.47 1.04
CA PRO A 139 -61.54 12.36 1.04
C PRO A 139 -62.02 11.09 1.75
N PRO A 140 -63.24 11.09 2.32
CA PRO A 140 -63.86 9.88 2.85
C PRO A 140 -63.82 8.74 1.82
N ARG A 141 -63.64 7.51 2.31
CA ARG A 141 -63.53 6.28 1.50
C ARG A 141 -62.47 6.37 0.39
N THR A 142 -61.37 7.08 0.61
CA THR A 142 -60.24 7.15 -0.34
C THR A 142 -58.94 6.68 0.31
N VAL A 143 -58.21 5.78 -0.37
CA VAL A 143 -56.91 5.25 0.08
C VAL A 143 -55.82 5.62 -0.92
N VAL A 144 -54.71 6.16 -0.40
CA VAL A 144 -53.45 6.33 -1.14
C VAL A 144 -52.46 5.30 -0.62
N LEU A 145 -52.07 4.35 -1.46
CA LEU A 145 -51.05 3.36 -1.12
C LEU A 145 -49.66 3.92 -1.41
N THR A 146 -48.79 3.89 -0.40
CA THR A 146 -47.42 4.35 -0.50
C THR A 146 -46.43 3.29 -0.04
N PHE A 147 -45.31 3.18 -0.74
CA PHE A 147 -44.27 2.19 -0.49
C PHE A 147 -42.92 2.85 -0.31
N ASP A 148 -42.25 2.58 0.82
CA ASP A 148 -40.94 3.13 1.16
C ASP A 148 -39.84 2.04 1.09
N ASP A 149 -38.58 2.47 1.01
CA ASP A 149 -37.32 1.69 1.01
C ASP A 149 -36.88 1.01 -0.30
N GLY A 150 -37.69 1.08 -1.35
CA GLY A 150 -37.35 0.57 -2.68
C GLY A 150 -36.32 1.42 -3.44
N PRO A 151 -35.89 0.99 -4.64
CA PRO A 151 -36.27 -0.25 -5.28
C PRO A 151 -35.48 -1.46 -4.75
N ASP A 152 -36.18 -2.52 -4.40
CA ASP A 152 -35.63 -3.84 -4.12
C ASP A 152 -35.74 -4.73 -5.38
N PRO A 153 -34.70 -5.50 -5.75
CA PRO A 153 -34.72 -6.30 -6.98
C PRO A 153 -35.72 -7.46 -6.96
N ARG A 154 -36.18 -7.90 -5.78
CA ARG A 154 -37.09 -9.02 -5.62
C ARG A 154 -38.52 -8.54 -5.34
N PHE A 155 -38.71 -7.61 -4.41
CA PHE A 155 -40.04 -7.29 -3.88
C PHE A 155 -40.73 -6.13 -4.59
N THR A 156 -40.02 -5.04 -4.94
CA THR A 156 -40.61 -3.91 -5.68
C THR A 156 -41.31 -4.36 -6.98
N PRO A 157 -40.71 -5.21 -7.84
CA PRO A 157 -41.38 -5.69 -9.05
C PRO A 157 -42.61 -6.56 -8.78
N GLN A 158 -42.64 -7.30 -7.66
CA GLN A 158 -43.78 -8.13 -7.29
C GLN A 158 -44.96 -7.27 -6.82
N ILE A 159 -44.70 -6.29 -5.96
CA ILE A 159 -45.72 -5.34 -5.49
C ILE A 159 -46.29 -4.56 -6.69
N ALA A 160 -45.42 -4.00 -7.55
CA ALA A 160 -45.85 -3.29 -8.76
C ALA A 160 -46.71 -4.17 -9.68
N ARG A 161 -46.37 -5.46 -9.83
CA ARG A 161 -47.16 -6.41 -10.61
C ARG A 161 -48.57 -6.61 -10.03
N VAL A 162 -48.68 -6.76 -8.71
CA VAL A 162 -49.98 -6.92 -8.04
C VAL A 162 -50.83 -5.66 -8.21
N LEU A 163 -50.26 -4.49 -7.97
CA LEU A 163 -50.96 -3.20 -8.12
C LEU A 163 -51.45 -2.99 -9.55
N ARG A 164 -50.60 -3.31 -10.55
CA ARG A 164 -50.95 -3.25 -11.96
C ARG A 164 -52.08 -4.22 -12.32
N ARG A 165 -52.03 -5.47 -11.84
CA ARG A 165 -53.10 -6.47 -12.04
C ARG A 165 -54.44 -5.94 -11.57
N PHE A 166 -54.47 -5.22 -10.46
CA PHE A 166 -55.70 -4.63 -9.93
C PHE A 166 -55.97 -3.21 -10.43
N HIS A 167 -55.14 -2.61 -11.28
CA HIS A 167 -55.26 -1.23 -11.75
C HIS A 167 -55.33 -0.21 -10.58
N VAL A 168 -54.47 -0.39 -9.58
CA VAL A 168 -54.39 0.49 -8.41
C VAL A 168 -53.22 1.45 -8.56
N PRO A 169 -53.45 2.78 -8.54
CA PRO A 169 -52.37 3.75 -8.48
C PRO A 169 -51.65 3.69 -7.11
N ALA A 170 -50.35 3.96 -7.11
CA ALA A 170 -49.54 4.00 -5.90
C ALA A 170 -48.34 4.95 -6.08
N THR A 171 -47.76 5.34 -4.94
CA THR A 171 -46.56 6.19 -4.87
C THR A 171 -45.42 5.43 -4.22
N PHE A 172 -44.26 5.37 -4.85
CA PHE A 172 -43.05 4.71 -4.33
C PHE A 172 -42.03 5.76 -3.92
N PHE A 173 -41.69 5.82 -2.64
CA PHE A 173 -40.63 6.67 -2.11
C PHE A 173 -39.32 5.90 -2.11
N VAL A 174 -38.48 6.22 -3.09
CA VAL A 174 -37.28 5.44 -3.40
C VAL A 174 -36.03 6.03 -2.76
N ILE A 175 -35.15 5.13 -2.31
CA ILE A 175 -33.82 5.47 -1.80
C ILE A 175 -32.87 5.67 -2.97
N GLY A 176 -32.17 6.81 -3.03
CA GLY A 176 -31.33 7.18 -4.17
C GLY A 176 -30.22 6.17 -4.49
N SER A 177 -29.54 5.63 -3.46
CA SER A 177 -28.51 4.58 -3.66
C SER A 177 -29.08 3.28 -4.24
N ARG A 178 -30.35 2.96 -3.94
CA ARG A 178 -31.07 1.82 -4.53
C ARG A 178 -31.45 2.08 -5.98
N VAL A 179 -31.88 3.31 -6.31
CA VAL A 179 -32.14 3.73 -7.70
C VAL A 179 -30.88 3.64 -8.56
N VAL A 180 -29.72 4.06 -8.04
CA VAL A 180 -28.44 3.88 -8.75
C VAL A 180 -28.12 2.40 -8.99
N ARG A 181 -28.45 1.54 -8.02
CA ARG A 181 -28.14 0.10 -8.10
C ARG A 181 -29.09 -0.67 -9.02
N TYR A 182 -30.36 -0.26 -9.08
CA TYR A 182 -31.43 -0.92 -9.83
C TYR A 182 -32.25 0.09 -10.66
N PRO A 183 -31.60 0.86 -11.57
CA PRO A 183 -32.26 1.94 -12.30
C PRO A 183 -33.37 1.44 -13.25
N GLU A 184 -33.28 0.19 -13.71
CA GLU A 184 -34.30 -0.47 -14.52
C GLU A 184 -35.63 -0.64 -13.78
N ILE A 185 -35.60 -0.83 -12.46
CA ILE A 185 -36.82 -0.99 -11.66
C ILE A 185 -37.51 0.37 -11.51
N ALA A 186 -36.75 1.43 -11.22
CA ALA A 186 -37.29 2.79 -11.17
C ALA A 186 -37.89 3.22 -12.53
N ARG A 187 -37.22 2.91 -13.64
CA ARG A 187 -37.75 3.12 -15.00
C ARG A 187 -39.06 2.38 -15.23
N ARG A 188 -39.12 1.13 -14.78
CA ARG A 188 -40.32 0.30 -14.92
C ARG A 188 -41.49 0.84 -14.09
N LEU A 189 -41.26 1.28 -12.86
CA LEU A 189 -42.31 1.89 -12.02
C LEU A 189 -42.95 3.09 -12.71
N VAL A 190 -42.13 4.00 -13.25
CA VAL A 190 -42.63 5.18 -13.99
C VAL A 190 -43.38 4.75 -15.26
N ARG A 191 -42.86 3.77 -16.01
CA ARG A 191 -43.51 3.23 -17.21
C ARG A 191 -44.85 2.58 -16.91
N ASP A 192 -44.95 1.87 -15.77
CA ASP A 192 -46.19 1.24 -15.30
C ASP A 192 -47.19 2.27 -14.71
N GLY A 193 -46.85 3.56 -14.69
CA GLY A 193 -47.74 4.66 -14.29
C GLY A 193 -47.75 4.99 -12.80
N PHE A 194 -46.80 4.45 -12.02
CA PHE A 194 -46.64 4.77 -10.61
C PHE A 194 -45.89 6.07 -10.38
N GLU A 195 -46.21 6.77 -9.30
CA GLU A 195 -45.51 8.00 -8.89
C GLU A 195 -44.21 7.66 -8.15
N LEU A 196 -43.15 8.42 -8.39
CA LEU A 196 -41.91 8.35 -7.61
C LEU A 196 -41.77 9.53 -6.66
N GLY A 197 -41.34 9.23 -5.43
CA GLY A 197 -40.94 10.18 -4.42
C GLY A 197 -39.51 9.93 -3.95
N ASN A 198 -38.93 10.95 -3.34
CA ASN A 198 -37.57 10.93 -2.80
C ASN A 198 -37.59 10.48 -1.33
N HIS A 199 -36.75 9.52 -0.98
CA HIS A 199 -36.60 8.97 0.37
C HIS A 199 -35.15 9.04 0.90
N THR A 200 -34.45 10.13 0.55
CA THR A 200 -33.00 10.34 0.77
C THR A 200 -32.10 9.31 0.08
N PHE A 201 -30.79 9.61 -0.01
CA PHE A 201 -29.87 8.80 -0.82
C PHE A 201 -29.43 7.57 -0.05
N THR A 202 -29.31 7.74 1.26
CA THR A 202 -28.78 6.77 2.21
C THR A 202 -29.79 6.30 3.26
N HIS A 203 -31.08 6.66 3.14
CA HIS A 203 -32.12 6.36 4.13
C HIS A 203 -31.89 7.01 5.52
N VAL A 204 -31.15 8.13 5.54
CA VAL A 204 -30.89 8.91 6.76
C VAL A 204 -32.02 9.92 7.03
N ASN A 205 -32.30 10.18 8.31
CA ASN A 205 -33.24 11.23 8.70
C ASN A 205 -32.64 12.62 8.46
N PRO A 206 -33.18 13.44 7.54
CA PRO A 206 -32.62 14.76 7.22
C PRO A 206 -32.71 15.76 8.39
N ALA A 207 -33.52 15.47 9.42
CA ALA A 207 -33.71 16.37 10.57
C ALA A 207 -32.58 16.30 11.62
N VAL A 208 -31.75 15.26 11.60
CA VAL A 208 -30.61 15.11 12.51
C VAL A 208 -29.27 15.50 11.88
N LEU A 209 -29.29 15.84 10.59
CA LEU A 209 -28.09 16.18 9.83
C LEU A 209 -27.88 17.71 9.75
N PRO A 210 -26.61 18.15 9.62
CA PRO A 210 -26.30 19.50 9.17
C PRO A 210 -27.02 19.84 7.85
N GLY A 211 -27.43 21.10 7.70
CA GLY A 211 -28.27 21.52 6.56
C GLY A 211 -27.64 21.28 5.18
N TRP A 212 -26.32 21.29 5.05
CA TRP A 212 -25.64 21.00 3.78
C TRP A 212 -25.66 19.50 3.44
N GLU A 213 -25.52 18.63 4.43
CA GLU A 213 -25.53 17.17 4.27
C GLU A 213 -26.95 16.67 3.95
N SER A 214 -27.94 17.22 4.67
CA SER A 214 -29.37 17.02 4.39
C SER A 214 -29.75 17.41 2.95
N ARG A 215 -29.21 18.52 2.44
CA ARG A 215 -29.41 18.92 1.03
C ARG A 215 -28.77 17.93 0.08
N LEU A 216 -27.54 17.50 0.35
CA LEU A 216 -26.81 16.55 -0.50
C LEU A 216 -27.58 15.21 -0.64
N GLU A 217 -28.10 14.68 0.46
CA GLU A 217 -28.91 13.46 0.50
C GLU A 217 -30.14 13.52 -0.43
N VAL A 218 -30.87 14.63 -0.37
CA VAL A 218 -32.06 14.83 -1.19
C VAL A 218 -31.68 15.06 -2.65
N ASP A 219 -30.64 15.85 -2.91
CA ASP A 219 -30.23 16.23 -4.26
C ASP A 219 -29.60 15.07 -5.04
N LEU A 220 -28.81 14.21 -4.36
CA LEU A 220 -28.27 13.00 -4.96
C LEU A 220 -29.38 12.02 -5.33
N THR A 221 -30.43 11.92 -4.50
CA THR A 221 -31.58 11.05 -4.80
C THR A 221 -32.37 11.56 -5.98
N ASP A 222 -32.65 12.86 -6.02
CA ASP A 222 -33.34 13.47 -7.16
C ASP A 222 -32.50 13.34 -8.46
N THR A 223 -31.18 13.48 -8.36
CA THR A 223 -30.25 13.26 -9.47
C THR A 223 -30.25 11.80 -9.93
N ALA A 224 -30.30 10.84 -9.01
CA ALA A 224 -30.40 9.41 -9.33
C ALA A 224 -31.71 9.07 -10.03
N ILE A 225 -32.84 9.59 -9.55
CA ILE A 225 -34.16 9.41 -10.16
C ILE A 225 -34.19 10.05 -11.56
N ALA A 226 -33.64 11.25 -11.71
CA ALA A 226 -33.52 11.95 -13.00
C ALA A 226 -32.68 11.17 -14.01
N GLY A 227 -31.53 10.64 -13.60
CA GLY A 227 -30.68 9.80 -14.44
C GLY A 227 -31.36 8.51 -14.84
N ALA A 228 -32.03 7.83 -13.91
CA ALA A 228 -32.67 6.56 -14.19
C ALA A 228 -33.91 6.72 -15.08
N THR A 229 -34.80 7.67 -14.75
CA THR A 229 -36.16 7.72 -15.31
C THR A 229 -36.39 8.84 -16.32
N GLY A 230 -35.50 9.83 -16.38
CA GLY A 230 -35.72 11.06 -17.13
C GLY A 230 -36.72 12.02 -16.49
N ARG A 231 -37.13 11.78 -15.24
CA ARG A 231 -38.04 12.64 -14.47
C ARG A 231 -37.43 12.96 -13.11
N ARG A 232 -37.73 14.13 -12.56
CA ARG A 232 -37.34 14.50 -11.17
C ARG A 232 -38.46 14.13 -10.21
N ALA A 233 -38.15 13.96 -8.93
CA ALA A 233 -39.16 13.74 -7.89
C ALA A 233 -39.34 15.03 -7.08
N ARG A 234 -40.59 15.49 -6.94
CA ARG A 234 -40.96 16.59 -6.03
C ARG A 234 -41.80 16.13 -4.85
N LEU A 235 -42.18 14.85 -4.82
CA LEU A 235 -42.69 14.23 -3.61
C LEU A 235 -41.50 13.83 -2.73
N PHE A 236 -41.58 14.10 -1.43
CA PHE A 236 -40.56 13.71 -0.47
C PHE A 236 -41.20 13.02 0.73
N ARG A 237 -40.70 11.84 1.09
CA ARG A 237 -41.03 11.16 2.34
C ARG A 237 -39.79 11.19 3.23
N PRO A 238 -39.84 11.82 4.40
CA PRO A 238 -38.70 11.78 5.31
C PRO A 238 -38.56 10.37 5.93
N PRO A 239 -37.36 9.76 5.93
CA PRO A 239 -37.11 8.51 6.65
C PRO A 239 -37.49 8.61 8.13
N TYR A 240 -38.03 7.51 8.66
CA TYR A 240 -38.51 7.37 10.05
C TYR A 240 -39.59 8.39 10.44
N SER A 241 -40.21 9.08 9.47
CA SER A 241 -41.31 10.00 9.73
C SER A 241 -42.62 9.24 9.85
N SER A 242 -43.46 9.67 10.79
CA SER A 242 -44.77 9.06 11.01
C SER A 242 -45.88 10.04 10.64
N THR A 243 -46.84 10.26 11.54
CA THR A 243 -48.03 11.07 11.28
C THR A 243 -47.78 12.57 11.44
N PRO A 244 -48.65 13.45 10.90
CA PRO A 244 -48.56 14.90 11.13
C PRO A 244 -48.46 15.31 12.61
N LEU A 245 -49.08 14.52 13.50
CA LEU A 245 -49.10 14.77 14.94
C LEU A 245 -47.76 14.46 15.62
N SER A 246 -46.92 13.61 15.03
CA SER A 246 -45.62 13.21 15.58
C SER A 246 -44.44 14.06 15.08
N VAL A 247 -44.70 15.11 14.29
CA VAL A 247 -43.63 15.96 13.75
C VAL A 247 -43.04 16.85 14.84
N THR A 248 -41.75 16.65 15.13
CA THR A 248 -40.99 17.44 16.11
C THR A 248 -40.62 18.84 15.56
N PRO A 249 -40.25 19.82 16.42
CA PRO A 249 -39.78 21.12 15.96
C PRO A 249 -38.56 21.06 15.04
N ALA A 250 -37.64 20.12 15.28
CA ALA A 250 -36.47 19.90 14.42
C ALA A 250 -36.88 19.40 13.02
N GLN A 251 -37.76 18.41 12.97
CA GLN A 251 -38.33 17.90 11.72
C GLN A 251 -39.11 18.99 10.98
N ARG A 252 -39.91 19.81 11.68
CA ARG A 252 -40.65 20.94 11.08
C ARG A 252 -39.71 21.92 10.38
N ARG A 253 -38.55 22.25 10.98
CA ARG A 253 -37.54 23.12 10.34
C ARG A 253 -36.97 22.48 9.07
N ALA A 254 -36.59 21.20 9.14
CA ALA A 254 -36.09 20.46 7.99
C ALA A 254 -37.12 20.37 6.86
N TYR A 255 -38.38 20.06 7.18
CA TYR A 255 -39.46 19.96 6.20
C TYR A 255 -39.80 21.32 5.59
N THR A 256 -39.73 22.40 6.37
CA THR A 256 -39.87 23.77 5.83
C THR A 256 -38.77 24.09 4.84
N ALA A 257 -37.53 23.72 5.13
CA ALA A 257 -36.41 23.93 4.21
C ALA A 257 -36.59 23.13 2.90
N LEU A 258 -37.09 21.90 2.97
CA LEU A 258 -37.41 21.10 1.78
C LEU A 258 -38.58 21.68 0.98
N ALA A 259 -39.65 22.10 1.67
CA ALA A 259 -40.82 22.67 1.02
C ALA A 259 -40.51 23.98 0.28
N ARG A 260 -39.64 24.83 0.85
CA ARG A 260 -39.12 26.04 0.16
C ARG A 260 -38.33 25.75 -1.11
N ARG A 261 -37.84 24.51 -1.27
CA ARG A 261 -37.15 24.04 -2.47
C ARG A 261 -38.10 23.38 -3.48
N GLY A 262 -39.41 23.47 -3.24
CA GLY A 262 -40.45 22.92 -4.11
C GLY A 262 -40.80 21.46 -3.86
N PHE A 263 -40.38 20.86 -2.74
CA PHE A 263 -40.81 19.50 -2.38
C PHE A 263 -42.16 19.52 -1.64
N ALA A 264 -43.06 18.64 -2.04
CA ALA A 264 -44.22 18.28 -1.24
C ALA A 264 -43.82 17.20 -0.24
N VAL A 265 -43.76 17.55 1.06
CA VAL A 265 -43.40 16.59 2.11
C VAL A 265 -44.64 15.78 2.47
N VAL A 266 -44.58 14.47 2.23
CA VAL A 266 -45.70 13.55 2.42
C VAL A 266 -45.49 12.79 3.72
N LEU A 267 -46.50 12.80 4.60
CA LEU A 267 -46.57 12.03 5.84
C LEU A 267 -47.62 10.93 5.72
N SER A 268 -47.50 9.86 6.51
CA SER A 268 -48.48 8.77 6.53
C SER A 268 -49.58 9.09 7.53
N THR A 269 -50.79 8.59 7.30
CA THR A 269 -51.85 8.61 8.32
C THR A 269 -52.01 7.26 9.00
N ILE A 270 -51.64 6.18 8.31
CA ILE A 270 -51.64 4.81 8.80
C ILE A 270 -50.28 4.20 8.47
N ASP A 271 -49.63 3.64 9.48
CA ASP A 271 -48.44 2.79 9.33
C ASP A 271 -48.84 1.34 9.60
N THR A 272 -48.63 0.47 8.62
CA THR A 272 -48.97 -0.96 8.72
C THR A 272 -47.97 -1.75 9.55
N ARG A 273 -46.79 -1.17 9.83
CA ARG A 273 -45.64 -1.84 10.47
C ARG A 273 -45.24 -3.14 9.78
N ASP A 274 -45.47 -3.25 8.48
CA ASP A 274 -45.15 -4.43 7.70
C ASP A 274 -43.64 -4.77 7.70
N TRP A 275 -42.80 -3.76 7.90
CA TRP A 275 -41.35 -3.92 8.06
C TRP A 275 -40.97 -4.87 9.20
N SER A 276 -41.76 -4.93 10.29
CA SER A 276 -41.54 -5.83 11.44
C SER A 276 -42.06 -7.25 11.22
N ARG A 277 -42.66 -7.51 10.05
CA ARG A 277 -43.18 -8.82 9.61
C ARG A 277 -44.27 -9.42 10.54
N PRO A 278 -45.31 -8.66 10.93
CA PRO A 278 -46.31 -9.11 11.91
C PRO A 278 -47.32 -10.15 11.37
N GLY A 279 -47.19 -10.56 10.11
CA GLY A 279 -48.09 -11.48 9.42
C GLY A 279 -49.03 -10.76 8.45
N THR A 280 -49.33 -11.40 7.32
CA THR A 280 -50.17 -10.85 6.24
C THR A 280 -51.55 -10.36 6.73
N GLY A 281 -52.22 -11.13 7.61
CA GLY A 281 -53.53 -10.73 8.14
C GLY A 281 -53.49 -9.48 9.02
N ALA A 282 -52.42 -9.30 9.81
CA ALA A 282 -52.22 -8.12 10.65
C ALA A 282 -51.98 -6.88 9.78
N ILE A 283 -51.15 -7.01 8.74
CA ILE A 283 -50.87 -5.93 7.78
C ILE A 283 -52.16 -5.47 7.10
N VAL A 284 -52.98 -6.40 6.60
CA VAL A 284 -54.27 -6.08 5.96
C VAL A 284 -55.21 -5.37 6.91
N ARG A 285 -55.35 -5.85 8.16
CA ARG A 285 -56.21 -5.19 9.16
C ARG A 285 -55.72 -3.78 9.50
N ALA A 286 -54.41 -3.59 9.66
CA ALA A 286 -53.82 -2.29 9.95
C ALA A 286 -54.01 -1.30 8.79
N ALA A 287 -53.97 -1.78 7.54
CA ALA A 287 -54.08 -0.95 6.36
C ALA A 287 -55.50 -0.43 6.07
N ILE A 288 -56.56 -1.06 6.61
CA ILE A 288 -57.95 -0.66 6.35
C ILE A 288 -58.34 0.48 7.31
N PRO A 289 -58.68 1.68 6.80
CA PRO A 289 -59.06 2.80 7.66
C PRO A 289 -60.38 2.54 8.39
N GLY A 290 -60.48 2.94 9.65
CA GLY A 290 -61.73 2.85 10.42
C GLY A 290 -62.79 3.87 9.98
N ARG A 291 -64.07 3.51 10.14
CA ARG A 291 -65.24 4.41 10.03
C ARG A 291 -65.33 5.18 8.69
N GLY A 292 -64.89 4.58 7.57
CA GLY A 292 -65.00 5.21 6.25
C GLY A 292 -64.06 6.40 6.03
N ARG A 293 -63.10 6.66 6.91
CA ARG A 293 -62.13 7.76 6.77
C ARG A 293 -61.16 7.48 5.62
N GLY A 294 -60.70 8.53 4.94
CA GLY A 294 -59.60 8.42 3.99
C GLY A 294 -58.24 8.28 4.68
N ALA A 295 -57.26 7.66 4.01
CA ALA A 295 -55.91 7.49 4.54
C ALA A 295 -54.81 7.46 3.48
N ILE A 296 -53.61 7.92 3.87
CA ILE A 296 -52.32 7.59 3.22
C ILE A 296 -51.71 6.43 4.00
N VAL A 297 -51.66 5.25 3.38
CA VAL A 297 -51.20 3.99 3.98
C VAL A 297 -49.73 3.78 3.63
N LEU A 298 -48.90 3.63 4.67
CA LEU A 298 -47.48 3.31 4.56
C LEU A 298 -47.25 1.80 4.63
N MET A 299 -46.53 1.29 3.63
CA MET A 299 -45.98 -0.06 3.53
C MET A 299 -44.54 0.03 3.01
N HIS A 300 -43.80 -1.07 2.99
CA HIS A 300 -42.41 -1.09 2.57
C HIS A 300 -42.18 -2.07 1.42
N ASP A 301 -41.46 -1.64 0.38
CA ASP A 301 -41.06 -2.49 -0.74
C ASP A 301 -39.57 -2.86 -0.71
N GLY A 302 -38.81 -2.33 0.25
CA GLY A 302 -37.40 -2.66 0.51
C GLY A 302 -37.07 -2.91 1.99
N GLY A 303 -35.78 -2.90 2.34
CA GLY A 303 -35.32 -3.02 3.73
C GLY A 303 -35.36 -4.42 4.36
N GLY A 304 -35.46 -5.50 3.57
CA GLY A 304 -35.49 -6.88 4.07
C GLY A 304 -36.48 -7.77 3.31
N ASP A 305 -36.90 -8.88 3.92
CA ASP A 305 -37.95 -9.74 3.35
C ASP A 305 -39.33 -9.06 3.41
N ARG A 306 -39.94 -8.84 2.24
CA ARG A 306 -41.29 -8.23 2.08
C ARG A 306 -42.32 -9.18 1.49
N SER A 307 -42.11 -10.49 1.59
CA SER A 307 -43.07 -11.50 1.13
C SER A 307 -44.46 -11.36 1.77
N GLN A 308 -44.53 -10.97 3.06
CA GLN A 308 -45.80 -10.73 3.75
C GLN A 308 -46.53 -9.50 3.19
N THR A 309 -45.80 -8.43 2.86
CA THR A 309 -46.32 -7.19 2.26
C THR A 309 -46.90 -7.49 0.87
N VAL A 310 -46.18 -8.24 0.02
CA VAL A 310 -46.68 -8.66 -1.31
C VAL A 310 -48.04 -9.36 -1.18
N ARG A 311 -48.13 -10.38 -0.30
CA ARG A 311 -49.40 -11.10 -0.05
C ARG A 311 -50.47 -10.21 0.57
N ALA A 312 -50.09 -9.23 1.39
CA ALA A 312 -51.03 -8.30 2.01
C ALA A 312 -51.64 -7.37 0.97
N VAL A 313 -50.84 -6.80 0.06
CA VAL A 313 -51.34 -5.95 -1.04
C VAL A 313 -52.33 -6.72 -1.91
N GLU A 314 -52.05 -7.98 -2.23
CA GLU A 314 -52.95 -8.82 -3.04
C GLU A 314 -54.32 -9.04 -2.39
N ARG A 315 -54.37 -9.16 -1.06
CA ARG A 315 -55.63 -9.32 -0.30
C ARG A 315 -56.30 -7.99 0.03
N LEU A 316 -55.51 -6.94 0.24
CA LEU A 316 -55.97 -5.63 0.68
C LEU A 316 -56.81 -4.94 -0.39
N VAL A 317 -56.39 -5.02 -1.65
CA VAL A 317 -57.06 -4.31 -2.74
C VAL A 317 -58.53 -4.76 -2.93
N PRO A 318 -58.84 -6.08 -3.05
CA PRO A 318 -60.23 -6.55 -3.07
C PRO A 318 -61.00 -6.16 -1.80
N ALA A 319 -60.37 -6.28 -0.62
CA ALA A 319 -61.00 -5.99 0.65
C ALA A 319 -61.41 -4.51 0.82
N LEU A 320 -60.61 -3.57 0.30
CA LEU A 320 -60.92 -2.15 0.27
C LEU A 320 -62.03 -1.83 -0.73
N ARG A 321 -62.00 -2.42 -1.93
CA ARG A 321 -63.07 -2.25 -2.94
C ARG A 321 -64.42 -2.76 -2.44
N ALA A 322 -64.45 -3.93 -1.82
CA ALA A 322 -65.66 -4.50 -1.22
C ALA A 322 -66.26 -3.60 -0.12
N ARG A 323 -65.44 -2.76 0.53
CA ARG A 323 -65.86 -1.78 1.54
C ARG A 323 -66.16 -0.39 0.94
N GLY A 324 -66.18 -0.27 -0.39
CA GLY A 324 -66.51 0.96 -1.10
C GLY A 324 -65.39 2.00 -1.14
N TYR A 325 -64.14 1.62 -0.88
CA TYR A 325 -62.99 2.53 -0.99
C TYR A 325 -62.54 2.72 -2.44
N ARG A 326 -62.14 3.95 -2.76
CA ARG A 326 -61.47 4.33 -4.01
C ARG A 326 -59.98 4.51 -3.78
N PHE A 327 -59.19 4.34 -4.83
CA PHE A 327 -57.74 4.55 -4.79
C PHE A 327 -57.37 5.88 -5.44
N ALA A 328 -56.42 6.58 -4.83
CA ALA A 328 -55.92 7.85 -5.31
C ALA A 328 -54.40 7.90 -5.22
N THR A 329 -53.83 8.94 -5.82
CA THR A 329 -52.39 9.26 -5.78
C THR A 329 -52.11 10.42 -4.84
N VAL A 330 -50.85 10.66 -4.48
CA VAL A 330 -50.50 11.85 -3.71
C VAL A 330 -50.76 13.12 -4.53
N ARG A 331 -50.45 13.14 -5.83
CA ARG A 331 -50.68 14.34 -6.67
C ARG A 331 -52.15 14.73 -6.73
N SER A 332 -53.07 13.76 -6.77
CA SER A 332 -54.51 14.02 -6.80
C SER A 332 -55.00 14.65 -5.50
N LEU A 333 -54.37 14.36 -4.35
CA LEU A 333 -54.75 14.97 -3.07
C LEU A 333 -54.41 16.46 -2.99
N ILE A 334 -53.39 16.90 -3.70
CA ILE A 334 -52.95 18.31 -3.73
C ILE A 334 -53.39 19.05 -4.98
N GLY A 335 -54.21 18.42 -5.84
CA GLY A 335 -54.70 19.01 -7.09
C GLY A 335 -53.58 19.33 -8.09
N ALA A 336 -52.45 18.62 -8.04
CA ALA A 336 -51.29 18.89 -8.86
C ALA A 336 -51.26 18.01 -10.12
N GLY A 337 -50.89 18.62 -11.25
CA GLY A 337 -50.61 17.88 -12.49
C GLY A 337 -49.29 17.10 -12.43
N PRO A 338 -49.08 16.09 -13.31
CA PRO A 338 -47.85 15.29 -13.34
C PRO A 338 -46.57 16.12 -13.51
N ALA A 339 -46.63 17.23 -14.25
CA ALA A 339 -45.50 18.12 -14.48
C ALA A 339 -45.03 18.86 -13.21
N VAL A 340 -45.89 18.98 -12.19
CA VAL A 340 -45.56 19.67 -10.92
C VAL A 340 -44.86 18.71 -9.96
N VAL A 341 -45.35 17.46 -9.85
CA VAL A 341 -44.82 16.47 -8.90
C VAL A 341 -43.66 15.66 -9.48
N GLU A 342 -43.62 15.51 -10.80
CA GLU A 342 -42.63 14.71 -11.53
C GLU A 342 -42.22 15.42 -12.85
N PRO A 343 -41.59 16.61 -12.77
CA PRO A 343 -41.18 17.36 -13.95
C PRO A 343 -40.16 16.56 -14.77
N ALA A 344 -40.21 16.75 -16.09
CA ALA A 344 -39.22 16.15 -16.99
C ALA A 344 -37.81 16.68 -16.66
N ALA A 345 -36.83 15.78 -16.58
CA ALA A 345 -35.45 16.15 -16.35
C ALA A 345 -34.84 16.71 -17.64
N THR A 346 -34.10 17.80 -17.51
CA THR A 346 -33.30 18.38 -18.59
C THR A 346 -32.23 17.38 -19.07
N PRO A 347 -31.72 17.51 -20.31
CA PRO A 347 -30.60 16.68 -20.79
C PRO A 347 -29.38 16.71 -19.84
N VAL A 348 -29.06 17.87 -19.25
CA VAL A 348 -27.94 18.02 -18.32
C VAL A 348 -28.19 17.27 -17.01
N GLU A 349 -29.41 17.34 -16.45
CA GLU A 349 -29.77 16.59 -15.24
C GLU A 349 -29.74 15.07 -15.49
N ARG A 350 -30.21 14.62 -16.66
CA ARG A 350 -30.10 13.22 -17.08
C ARG A 350 -28.64 12.79 -17.16
N LEU A 351 -27.78 13.57 -17.81
CA LEU A 351 -26.35 13.28 -17.91
C LEU A 351 -25.69 13.21 -16.53
N ARG A 352 -25.98 14.17 -15.63
CA ARG A 352 -25.48 14.15 -14.24
C ARG A 352 -25.87 12.87 -13.51
N GLY A 353 -27.12 12.44 -13.64
CA GLY A 353 -27.59 11.19 -13.04
C GLY A 353 -26.92 9.93 -13.63
N HIS A 354 -26.69 9.89 -14.94
CA HIS A 354 -25.94 8.80 -15.59
C HIS A 354 -24.48 8.75 -15.12
N LEU A 355 -23.82 9.91 -15.02
CA LEU A 355 -22.44 10.01 -14.53
C LEU A 355 -22.34 9.57 -13.06
N LEU A 356 -23.28 9.99 -12.21
CA LEU A 356 -23.38 9.53 -10.82
C LEU A 356 -23.51 8.01 -10.75
N ALA A 357 -24.47 7.43 -11.48
CA ALA A 357 -24.71 5.99 -11.46
C ALA A 357 -23.51 5.18 -11.96
N THR A 358 -22.89 5.63 -13.06
CA THR A 358 -21.71 5.00 -13.65
C THR A 358 -20.52 5.08 -12.69
N SER A 359 -20.28 6.23 -12.06
CA SER A 359 -19.18 6.42 -11.13
C SER A 359 -19.30 5.49 -9.91
N LEU A 360 -20.51 5.33 -9.38
CA LEU A 360 -20.80 4.43 -8.27
C LEU A 360 -20.74 2.95 -8.68
N ALA A 361 -21.08 2.61 -9.92
CA ALA A 361 -20.89 1.26 -10.44
C ALA A 361 -19.40 0.92 -10.58
N VAL A 362 -18.60 1.83 -11.15
CA VAL A 362 -17.14 1.68 -11.25
C VAL A 362 -16.53 1.57 -9.86
N ALA A 363 -16.91 2.44 -8.93
CA ALA A 363 -16.45 2.41 -7.55
C ALA A 363 -16.71 1.05 -6.89
N ARG A 364 -17.91 0.48 -7.03
CA ARG A 364 -18.24 -0.88 -6.54
C ARG A 364 -17.34 -1.96 -7.12
N VAL A 365 -17.17 -1.97 -8.44
CA VAL A 365 -16.34 -2.98 -9.12
C VAL A 365 -14.89 -2.87 -8.66
N VAL A 366 -14.35 -1.65 -8.61
CA VAL A 366 -12.99 -1.37 -8.14
C VAL A 366 -12.81 -1.84 -6.69
N THR A 367 -13.72 -1.48 -5.78
CA THR A 367 -13.65 -1.92 -4.38
C THR A 367 -13.74 -3.45 -4.26
N ALA A 368 -14.58 -4.12 -5.05
CA ALA A 368 -14.67 -5.58 -5.05
C ALA A 368 -13.38 -6.25 -5.56
N LEU A 369 -12.81 -5.73 -6.66
CA LEU A 369 -11.52 -6.22 -7.18
C LEU A 369 -10.38 -6.01 -6.19
N LEU A 370 -10.33 -4.85 -5.52
CA LEU A 370 -9.36 -4.59 -4.46
C LEU A 370 -9.52 -5.56 -3.29
N ALA A 371 -10.75 -5.89 -2.89
CA ALA A 371 -11.00 -6.86 -1.83
C ALA A 371 -10.50 -8.28 -2.20
N VAL A 372 -10.75 -8.73 -3.44
CA VAL A 372 -10.25 -10.03 -3.94
C VAL A 372 -8.72 -10.03 -4.01
N LEU A 373 -8.12 -8.95 -4.50
CA LEU A 373 -6.67 -8.79 -4.59
C LEU A 373 -6.02 -8.81 -3.21
N LEU A 374 -6.62 -8.13 -2.23
CA LEU A 374 -6.17 -8.12 -0.84
C LEU A 374 -6.27 -9.53 -0.22
N ALA A 375 -7.39 -10.22 -0.40
CA ALA A 375 -7.55 -11.59 0.10
C ALA A 375 -6.49 -12.54 -0.51
N THR A 376 -6.19 -12.36 -1.80
CA THR A 376 -5.16 -13.12 -2.50
C THR A 376 -3.76 -12.79 -1.94
N ALA A 377 -3.44 -11.52 -1.74
CA ALA A 377 -2.16 -11.10 -1.15
C ALA A 377 -1.98 -11.61 0.28
N ALA A 378 -3.04 -11.58 1.10
CA ALA A 378 -3.04 -12.12 2.46
C ALA A 378 -2.82 -13.64 2.44
N ALA A 379 -3.53 -14.37 1.58
CA ALA A 379 -3.34 -15.81 1.41
C ALA A 379 -1.91 -16.15 0.97
N LEU A 380 -1.36 -15.42 0.00
CA LEU A 380 0.04 -15.58 -0.44
C LEU A 380 1.05 -15.31 0.68
N ALA A 381 0.82 -14.30 1.52
CA ALA A 381 1.68 -13.99 2.66
C ALA A 381 1.66 -15.12 3.70
N VAL A 382 0.47 -15.66 4.03
CA VAL A 382 0.32 -16.80 4.95
C VAL A 382 0.99 -18.06 4.38
N VAL A 383 0.75 -18.37 3.10
CA VAL A 383 1.38 -19.50 2.41
C VAL A 383 2.90 -19.34 2.41
N ARG A 384 3.42 -18.15 2.09
CA ARG A 384 4.87 -17.87 2.14
C ARG A 384 5.42 -18.09 3.54
N ALA A 385 4.76 -17.59 4.59
CA ALA A 385 5.19 -17.78 5.97
C ALA A 385 5.26 -19.28 6.34
N GLY A 386 4.25 -20.05 5.94
CA GLY A 386 4.23 -21.51 6.13
C GLY A 386 5.37 -22.22 5.39
N ILE A 387 5.61 -21.86 4.12
CA ILE A 387 6.73 -22.38 3.32
C ILE A 387 8.06 -22.05 4.01
N LEU A 388 8.28 -20.80 4.40
CA LEU A 388 9.53 -20.39 5.06
C LEU A 388 9.77 -21.15 6.36
N ALA A 389 8.76 -21.28 7.22
CA ALA A 389 8.88 -22.03 8.46
C ALA A 389 9.18 -23.52 8.22
N ALA A 390 8.46 -24.16 7.28
CA ALA A 390 8.65 -25.57 6.96
C ALA A 390 10.04 -25.86 6.38
N PHE A 391 10.48 -25.04 5.42
CA PHE A 391 11.77 -25.23 4.76
C PHE A 391 12.95 -24.83 5.65
N ALA A 392 12.83 -23.80 6.48
CA ALA A 392 13.84 -23.49 7.48
C ALA A 392 13.99 -24.63 8.50
N ARG A 393 12.90 -25.26 8.96
CA ARG A 393 12.96 -26.46 9.81
C ARG A 393 13.66 -27.62 9.11
N ARG A 394 13.37 -27.85 7.83
CA ARG A 394 14.02 -28.89 7.02
C ARG A 394 15.51 -28.61 6.84
N HIS A 395 15.89 -27.36 6.59
CA HIS A 395 17.30 -26.94 6.51
C HIS A 395 18.05 -27.25 7.81
N VAL A 396 17.52 -26.79 8.95
CA VAL A 396 18.15 -27.01 10.27
C VAL A 396 18.32 -28.50 10.58
N ARG A 397 17.34 -29.34 10.23
CA ARG A 397 17.46 -30.80 10.39
C ARG A 397 18.57 -31.39 9.51
N ARG A 398 18.71 -30.92 8.27
CA ARG A 398 19.77 -31.37 7.35
C ARG A 398 21.15 -30.95 7.84
N VAL A 399 21.32 -29.70 8.26
CA VAL A 399 22.61 -29.18 8.73
C VAL A 399 23.03 -29.83 10.06
N ARG A 400 22.10 -30.06 10.99
CA ARG A 400 22.41 -30.76 12.26
C ARG A 400 22.75 -32.23 12.09
N GLY A 401 22.20 -32.90 11.08
CA GLY A 401 22.44 -34.31 10.81
C GLY A 401 23.67 -34.59 9.94
N ALA A 402 24.34 -33.56 9.42
CA ALA A 402 25.55 -33.72 8.63
C ALA A 402 26.73 -33.97 9.58
N ALA A 403 27.31 -35.18 9.53
CA ALA A 403 28.56 -35.49 10.22
C ALA A 403 29.71 -34.70 9.58
N VAL A 404 30.59 -34.14 10.42
CA VAL A 404 31.82 -33.49 9.97
C VAL A 404 32.93 -34.54 10.08
N GLU A 405 33.36 -35.11 8.95
CA GLU A 405 34.44 -36.10 8.92
C GLU A 405 35.78 -35.44 8.58
N GLY A 406 36.78 -35.56 9.46
CA GLY A 406 38.18 -35.20 9.23
C GLY A 406 38.47 -33.70 8.98
N PRO A 407 39.75 -33.29 8.95
CA PRO A 407 40.14 -31.94 8.57
C PRO A 407 39.92 -31.69 7.07
N PHE A 408 39.36 -30.53 6.70
CA PHE A 408 39.24 -30.06 5.31
C PHE A 408 39.49 -28.57 5.26
N GLU A 409 40.72 -28.23 4.94
CA GLU A 409 41.23 -26.86 4.86
C GLU A 409 42.05 -26.68 3.58
N PRO A 410 41.44 -26.78 2.39
CA PRO A 410 42.15 -26.55 1.12
C PRO A 410 42.60 -25.09 1.01
N ALA A 411 43.70 -24.82 0.30
CA ALA A 411 44.16 -23.46 0.06
C ALA A 411 43.06 -22.52 -0.52
N VAL A 412 43.03 -21.27 -0.04
CA VAL A 412 42.02 -20.27 -0.40
C VAL A 412 42.67 -18.98 -0.89
N SER A 413 42.17 -18.44 -2.00
CA SER A 413 42.48 -17.08 -2.46
C SER A 413 41.31 -16.15 -2.16
N VAL A 414 41.52 -15.12 -1.36
CA VAL A 414 40.51 -14.09 -1.06
C VAL A 414 40.71 -12.88 -1.97
N VAL A 415 39.67 -12.45 -2.67
CA VAL A 415 39.66 -11.29 -3.56
C VAL A 415 38.83 -10.18 -2.93
N VAL A 416 39.44 -9.01 -2.73
CA VAL A 416 38.80 -7.81 -2.15
C VAL A 416 38.80 -6.68 -3.19
N PRO A 417 37.71 -6.47 -3.95
CA PRO A 417 37.60 -5.29 -4.81
C PRO A 417 37.39 -4.02 -3.95
N ALA A 418 38.17 -2.98 -4.22
CA ALA A 418 38.14 -1.74 -3.46
C ALA A 418 38.12 -0.51 -4.39
N PHE A 419 37.32 0.49 -4.03
CA PHE A 419 37.29 1.80 -4.69
C PHE A 419 36.85 2.86 -3.66
N ASN A 420 37.76 3.75 -3.27
CA ASN A 420 37.53 4.78 -2.26
C ASN A 420 37.06 4.23 -0.89
N GLU A 421 37.76 3.22 -0.38
CA GLU A 421 37.42 2.49 0.84
C GLU A 421 38.48 2.66 1.95
N SER A 422 39.23 3.76 1.94
CA SER A 422 40.31 4.06 2.90
C SER A 422 39.88 4.00 4.37
N VAL A 423 38.60 4.23 4.66
CA VAL A 423 38.02 4.18 6.02
C VAL A 423 37.82 2.76 6.55
N ALA A 424 37.62 1.78 5.66
CA ALA A 424 37.20 0.43 6.04
C ALA A 424 38.18 -0.68 5.63
N ILE A 425 38.97 -0.46 4.57
CA ILE A 425 39.82 -1.49 3.95
C ILE A 425 40.81 -2.11 4.94
N GLU A 426 41.35 -1.33 5.88
CA GLU A 426 42.29 -1.84 6.88
C GLU A 426 41.66 -2.90 7.78
N ARG A 427 40.47 -2.62 8.33
CA ARG A 427 39.77 -3.59 9.19
C ARG A 427 39.39 -4.85 8.41
N CYS A 428 38.94 -4.69 7.16
CA CYS A 428 38.63 -5.80 6.27
C CYS A 428 39.84 -6.71 6.06
N VAL A 429 40.95 -6.17 5.53
CA VAL A 429 42.15 -6.94 5.20
C VAL A 429 42.76 -7.57 6.45
N ARG A 430 42.86 -6.84 7.56
CA ARG A 430 43.38 -7.40 8.83
C ARG A 430 42.53 -8.56 9.32
N SER A 431 41.19 -8.46 9.27
CA SER A 431 40.31 -9.54 9.74
C SER A 431 40.44 -10.85 8.95
N ILE A 432 40.79 -10.74 7.66
CA ILE A 432 41.03 -11.90 6.79
C ILE A 432 42.42 -12.46 7.06
N ALA A 433 43.44 -11.60 7.10
CA ALA A 433 44.83 -12.00 7.31
C ALA A 433 45.08 -12.56 8.72
N SER A 434 44.29 -12.16 9.73
CA SER A 434 44.34 -12.68 11.09
C SER A 434 43.42 -13.89 11.32
N SER A 435 42.85 -14.47 10.26
CA SER A 435 42.03 -15.69 10.39
C SER A 435 42.87 -16.88 10.83
N ASP A 436 42.23 -17.91 11.38
CA ASP A 436 42.90 -19.15 11.82
C ASP A 436 43.17 -20.15 10.68
N TYR A 437 43.24 -19.65 9.44
CA TYR A 437 43.36 -20.44 8.22
C TYR A 437 44.80 -20.48 7.72
N GLN A 438 45.37 -21.67 7.52
CA GLN A 438 46.80 -21.83 7.24
C GLN A 438 47.18 -21.40 5.81
N GLU A 439 46.55 -21.98 4.79
CA GLU A 439 46.88 -21.72 3.39
C GLU A 439 45.97 -20.64 2.79
N LEU A 440 46.38 -19.38 2.97
CA LEU A 440 45.61 -18.20 2.59
C LEU A 440 46.45 -17.19 1.80
N GLU A 441 45.93 -16.72 0.67
CA GLU A 441 46.38 -15.48 0.03
C GLU A 441 45.22 -14.46 -0.06
N VAL A 442 45.54 -13.19 0.06
CA VAL A 442 44.59 -12.07 -0.05
C VAL A 442 45.04 -11.16 -1.20
N ILE A 443 44.16 -10.96 -2.16
CA ILE A 443 44.37 -10.11 -3.33
C ILE A 443 43.42 -8.93 -3.26
N VAL A 444 43.95 -7.76 -2.92
CA VAL A 444 43.18 -6.51 -2.96
C VAL A 444 43.28 -5.91 -4.35
N VAL A 445 42.14 -5.68 -5.00
CA VAL A 445 42.08 -5.05 -6.32
C VAL A 445 41.58 -3.62 -6.16
N ASP A 446 42.49 -2.66 -6.23
CA ASP A 446 42.18 -1.23 -6.24
C ASP A 446 41.70 -0.82 -7.64
N ASP A 447 40.42 -0.48 -7.77
CA ASP A 447 39.75 -0.08 -9.01
C ASP A 447 39.88 1.43 -9.27
N GLY A 448 41.11 1.93 -9.11
CA GLY A 448 41.47 3.31 -9.42
C GLY A 448 40.94 4.31 -8.40
N SER A 449 41.19 4.06 -7.11
CA SER A 449 40.77 4.95 -6.02
C SER A 449 41.44 6.32 -6.12
N ASP A 450 40.70 7.35 -5.72
CA ASP A 450 41.19 8.74 -5.57
C ASP A 450 41.77 9.00 -4.18
N ASP A 451 41.50 8.12 -3.20
CA ASP A 451 42.00 8.18 -1.83
C ASP A 451 43.17 7.20 -1.59
N ASP A 452 43.65 7.13 -0.34
CA ASP A 452 44.81 6.30 0.02
C ASP A 452 44.49 4.80 0.22
N THR A 453 43.39 4.29 -0.35
CA THR A 453 42.96 2.88 -0.19
C THR A 453 44.10 1.90 -0.49
N ALA A 454 44.76 2.05 -1.62
CA ALA A 454 45.85 1.15 -2.03
C ALA A 454 47.15 1.38 -1.24
N GLY A 455 47.39 2.60 -0.74
CA GLY A 455 48.56 2.92 0.08
C GLY A 455 48.44 2.31 1.48
N ILE A 456 47.26 2.39 2.09
CA ILE A 456 46.93 1.77 3.37
C ILE A 456 47.21 0.26 3.34
N VAL A 457 46.75 -0.45 2.30
CA VAL A 457 46.99 -1.91 2.18
C VAL A 457 48.47 -2.23 1.94
N ALA A 458 49.14 -1.49 1.07
CA ALA A 458 50.57 -1.69 0.82
C ALA A 458 51.41 -1.43 2.08
N GLY A 459 51.02 -0.47 2.91
CA GLY A 459 51.68 -0.12 4.16
C GLY A 459 51.51 -1.14 5.29
N MET A 460 50.63 -2.14 5.17
CA MET A 460 50.43 -3.15 6.21
C MET A 460 51.59 -4.14 6.32
N GLY A 461 52.38 -4.33 5.25
CA GLY A 461 53.53 -5.24 5.24
C GLY A 461 53.18 -6.71 5.54
N LEU A 462 52.02 -7.18 5.09
CA LEU A 462 51.55 -8.55 5.31
C LEU A 462 51.94 -9.45 4.13
N ASP A 463 52.71 -10.51 4.39
CA ASP A 463 53.23 -11.42 3.34
C ASP A 463 52.12 -12.14 2.55
N SER A 464 50.98 -12.40 3.20
CA SER A 464 49.82 -13.03 2.58
C SER A 464 48.98 -12.08 1.72
N VAL A 465 49.31 -10.78 1.66
CA VAL A 465 48.49 -9.75 1.01
C VAL A 465 49.20 -9.17 -0.23
N ARG A 466 48.48 -9.13 -1.36
CA ARG A 466 48.95 -8.54 -2.61
C ARG A 466 47.96 -7.50 -3.14
N VAL A 467 48.46 -6.34 -3.56
CA VAL A 467 47.65 -5.25 -4.12
C VAL A 467 47.80 -5.21 -5.65
N LEU A 468 46.69 -5.21 -6.36
CA LEU A 468 46.62 -5.01 -7.82
C LEU A 468 45.90 -3.70 -8.11
N ARG A 469 46.54 -2.78 -8.85
CA ARG A 469 45.93 -1.50 -9.24
C ARG A 469 45.45 -1.50 -10.68
N GLN A 470 44.26 -0.97 -10.92
CA GLN A 470 43.68 -0.78 -12.26
C GLN A 470 43.02 0.59 -12.40
N ALA A 471 42.72 1.00 -13.64
CA ALA A 471 41.85 2.14 -13.86
C ALA A 471 40.39 1.78 -13.50
N ASN A 472 39.62 2.74 -12.99
CA ASN A 472 38.23 2.52 -12.57
C ASN A 472 37.37 2.00 -13.74
N ARG A 473 36.99 0.72 -13.65
CA ARG A 473 36.16 0.02 -14.63
C ARG A 473 34.96 -0.68 -13.99
N GLY A 474 34.74 -0.46 -12.70
CA GLY A 474 33.64 -1.01 -11.91
C GLY A 474 33.98 -2.35 -11.26
N LYS A 475 33.20 -2.67 -10.22
CA LYS A 475 33.37 -3.84 -9.36
C LYS A 475 33.52 -5.17 -10.11
N ALA A 476 32.70 -5.42 -11.14
CA ALA A 476 32.80 -6.65 -11.94
C ALA A 476 34.16 -6.78 -12.65
N SER A 477 34.74 -5.67 -13.13
CA SER A 477 36.08 -5.65 -13.74
C SER A 477 37.17 -5.93 -12.70
N ALA A 478 37.06 -5.32 -11.51
CA ALA A 478 37.98 -5.56 -10.40
C ALA A 478 37.93 -7.02 -9.92
N LEU A 479 36.73 -7.59 -9.77
CA LEU A 479 36.55 -9.01 -9.44
C LEU A 479 37.19 -9.92 -10.49
N ASN A 480 36.95 -9.68 -11.79
CA ASN A 480 37.56 -10.47 -12.86
C ASN A 480 39.09 -10.43 -12.82
N ARG A 481 39.69 -9.25 -12.56
CA ARG A 481 41.14 -9.10 -12.42
C ARG A 481 41.68 -9.85 -11.20
N GLY A 482 40.96 -9.81 -10.08
CA GLY A 482 41.32 -10.56 -8.89
C GLY A 482 41.25 -12.06 -9.14
N VAL A 483 40.14 -12.55 -9.68
CA VAL A 483 39.88 -13.96 -10.04
C VAL A 483 40.92 -14.48 -11.04
N SER A 484 41.42 -13.67 -11.97
CA SER A 484 42.48 -14.10 -12.90
C SER A 484 43.87 -14.19 -12.24
N ALA A 485 44.05 -13.58 -11.07
CA ALA A 485 45.33 -13.54 -10.36
C ALA A 485 45.43 -14.55 -9.19
N VAL A 486 44.33 -15.22 -8.85
CA VAL A 486 44.28 -16.25 -7.79
C VAL A 486 45.12 -17.48 -8.16
N ARG A 487 45.73 -18.09 -7.15
CA ARG A 487 46.56 -19.29 -7.26
C ARG A 487 45.85 -20.56 -6.80
N HIS A 488 44.82 -20.42 -5.98
CA HIS A 488 44.18 -21.55 -5.32
C HIS A 488 42.86 -21.98 -5.97
N PRO A 489 42.43 -23.24 -5.79
CA PRO A 489 41.22 -23.78 -6.41
C PRO A 489 39.92 -23.21 -5.83
N LEU A 490 39.96 -22.66 -4.61
CA LEU A 490 38.84 -21.97 -3.98
C LEU A 490 39.09 -20.47 -3.95
N VAL A 491 38.10 -19.71 -4.43
CA VAL A 491 38.13 -18.25 -4.49
C VAL A 491 37.05 -17.70 -3.58
N VAL A 492 37.43 -16.84 -2.64
CA VAL A 492 36.50 -16.12 -1.76
C VAL A 492 36.43 -14.66 -2.22
N THR A 493 35.24 -14.09 -2.31
CA THR A 493 35.07 -12.66 -2.58
C THR A 493 34.51 -11.97 -1.35
N VAL A 494 35.08 -10.81 -1.01
CA VAL A 494 34.70 -10.02 0.17
C VAL A 494 34.63 -8.54 -0.22
N ASP A 495 33.55 -7.86 0.15
CA ASP A 495 33.45 -6.40 -0.02
C ASP A 495 34.42 -5.70 0.95
N ALA A 496 35.06 -4.62 0.51
CA ALA A 496 36.09 -3.90 1.28
C ALA A 496 35.62 -3.28 2.62
N ASP A 497 34.31 -3.27 2.87
CA ASP A 497 33.67 -2.80 4.11
C ASP A 497 33.31 -3.93 5.09
N THR A 498 33.74 -5.16 4.80
CA THR A 498 33.28 -6.36 5.50
C THR A 498 34.38 -6.97 6.36
N VAL A 499 34.04 -7.33 7.60
CA VAL A 499 34.93 -7.91 8.61
C VAL A 499 34.55 -9.35 8.88
N PHE A 500 35.51 -10.27 8.80
CA PHE A 500 35.30 -11.69 9.07
C PHE A 500 35.42 -12.02 10.57
N GLU A 501 34.63 -12.99 11.05
CA GLU A 501 34.93 -13.66 12.31
C GLU A 501 36.14 -14.60 12.11
N PRO A 502 36.94 -14.90 13.16
CA PRO A 502 38.16 -15.69 13.01
C PRO A 502 37.97 -17.03 12.27
N GLY A 503 36.90 -17.77 12.58
CA GLY A 503 36.58 -19.07 11.97
C GLY A 503 35.76 -19.02 10.68
N THR A 504 35.51 -17.82 10.11
CA THR A 504 34.61 -17.67 8.97
C THR A 504 35.09 -18.42 7.74
N LEU A 505 36.38 -18.37 7.42
CA LEU A 505 36.95 -19.09 6.27
C LEU A 505 36.82 -20.61 6.45
N ARG A 506 37.12 -21.13 7.65
CA ARG A 506 36.99 -22.56 7.97
C ARG A 506 35.57 -23.07 7.72
N GLU A 507 34.56 -22.33 8.17
CA GLU A 507 33.15 -22.69 7.97
C GLU A 507 32.71 -22.54 6.50
N LEU A 508 33.25 -21.53 5.79
CA LEU A 508 32.88 -21.23 4.40
C LEU A 508 33.37 -22.31 3.42
N VAL A 509 34.50 -22.96 3.70
CA VAL A 509 35.05 -23.99 2.82
C VAL A 509 34.40 -25.36 2.97
N GLN A 510 33.85 -25.70 4.15
CA GLN A 510 33.36 -27.06 4.42
C GLN A 510 32.40 -27.63 3.36
N PRO A 511 31.46 -26.85 2.77
CA PRO A 511 30.55 -27.40 1.78
C PRO A 511 31.21 -27.85 0.47
N PHE A 512 32.44 -27.41 0.16
CA PHE A 512 33.16 -27.81 -1.05
C PHE A 512 33.68 -29.26 -1.04
N ARG A 513 33.54 -29.97 0.09
CA ARG A 513 33.72 -31.43 0.15
C ARG A 513 32.81 -32.16 -0.85
N ASP A 514 31.60 -31.65 -1.09
CA ASP A 514 30.78 -32.12 -2.20
C ASP A 514 31.30 -31.49 -3.49
N ALA A 515 31.85 -32.32 -4.37
CA ALA A 515 32.40 -31.89 -5.65
C ALA A 515 31.37 -31.16 -6.54
N ARG A 516 30.07 -31.35 -6.31
CA ARG A 516 28.99 -30.67 -7.05
C ARG A 516 28.74 -29.24 -6.57
N VAL A 517 29.28 -28.85 -5.41
CA VAL A 517 29.17 -27.48 -4.89
C VAL A 517 30.15 -26.58 -5.65
N GLY A 518 29.58 -25.62 -6.37
CA GLY A 518 30.32 -24.61 -7.11
C GLY A 518 30.39 -23.27 -6.38
N ALA A 519 29.45 -22.97 -5.49
CA ALA A 519 29.47 -21.75 -4.69
C ALA A 519 28.81 -21.91 -3.31
N VAL A 520 29.26 -21.11 -2.36
CA VAL A 520 28.77 -21.07 -0.98
C VAL A 520 28.45 -19.63 -0.60
N ALA A 521 27.21 -19.40 -0.18
CA ALA A 521 26.76 -18.15 0.41
C ALA A 521 27.02 -18.18 1.93
N GLY A 522 27.80 -17.23 2.43
CA GLY A 522 27.94 -17.01 3.87
C GLY A 522 26.79 -16.20 4.46
N ASN A 523 26.86 -16.01 5.77
CA ASN A 523 25.88 -15.30 6.57
C ASN A 523 26.33 -13.85 6.85
N THR A 524 25.88 -12.91 6.02
CA THR A 524 26.14 -11.49 6.21
C THR A 524 25.34 -10.93 7.40
N LYS A 525 26.01 -10.18 8.27
CA LYS A 525 25.46 -9.53 9.47
C LYS A 525 25.66 -8.02 9.39
N VAL A 526 24.73 -7.27 9.97
CA VAL A 526 24.83 -5.81 10.11
C VAL A 526 25.77 -5.47 11.26
N GLY A 527 26.85 -4.73 10.98
CA GLY A 527 27.85 -4.28 11.95
C GLY A 527 27.47 -3.03 12.74
N ASN A 528 26.86 -2.03 12.10
CA ASN A 528 26.37 -0.81 12.76
C ASN A 528 24.89 -0.95 13.15
N ARG A 529 24.65 -1.53 14.32
CA ARG A 529 23.28 -1.73 14.85
C ARG A 529 22.78 -0.58 15.73
N SER A 530 23.34 0.63 15.57
CA SER A 530 22.95 1.81 16.34
C SER A 530 21.60 2.38 15.86
N GLY A 531 20.71 2.67 16.82
CA GLY A 531 19.40 3.26 16.56
C GLY A 531 18.38 2.36 15.82
N LEU A 532 17.23 2.95 15.49
CA LEU A 532 16.10 2.24 14.89
C LEU A 532 16.41 1.69 13.50
N LEU A 533 17.14 2.46 12.68
CA LEU A 533 17.45 2.07 11.29
C LEU A 533 18.40 0.86 11.24
N GLY A 534 19.39 0.81 12.13
CA GLY A 534 20.26 -0.36 12.29
C GLY A 534 19.48 -1.60 12.75
N TRP A 535 18.56 -1.45 13.70
CA TRP A 535 17.69 -2.54 14.14
C TRP A 535 16.75 -3.04 13.05
N TRP A 536 16.13 -2.17 12.25
CA TRP A 536 15.26 -2.58 11.15
C TRP A 536 16.01 -3.32 10.04
N GLN A 537 17.22 -2.86 9.69
CA GLN A 537 18.08 -3.58 8.73
C GLN A 537 18.55 -4.91 9.30
N HIS A 538 18.84 -4.98 10.59
CA HIS A 538 19.15 -6.23 11.26
C HIS A 538 17.99 -7.24 11.19
N ILE A 539 16.75 -6.80 11.44
CA ILE A 539 15.55 -7.62 11.26
C ILE A 539 15.43 -8.09 9.81
N GLU A 540 15.62 -7.20 8.83
CA GLU A 540 15.59 -7.53 7.41
C GLU A 540 16.64 -8.60 7.04
N TYR A 541 17.87 -8.51 7.56
CA TYR A 541 18.92 -9.48 7.24
C TYR A 541 18.60 -10.87 7.81
N VAL A 542 18.15 -10.93 9.07
CA VAL A 542 17.86 -12.20 9.76
C VAL A 542 16.56 -12.82 9.23
N MET A 543 15.47 -12.04 9.19
CA MET A 543 14.15 -12.53 8.78
C MET A 543 13.98 -12.55 7.25
N GLY A 544 14.37 -11.47 6.57
CA GLY A 544 14.14 -11.27 5.14
C GLY A 544 15.12 -12.04 4.25
N PHE A 545 16.41 -12.08 4.60
CA PHE A 545 17.40 -12.79 3.78
C PHE A 545 17.70 -14.21 4.28
N ASN A 546 17.99 -14.40 5.57
CA ASN A 546 18.46 -15.71 6.04
C ASN A 546 17.37 -16.80 6.04
N LEU A 547 16.09 -16.47 6.28
CA LEU A 547 15.02 -17.45 6.09
C LEU A 547 14.87 -17.86 4.61
N ASP A 548 14.89 -16.89 3.70
CA ASP A 548 14.83 -17.13 2.25
C ASP A 548 16.04 -17.99 1.80
N ARG A 549 17.25 -17.72 2.31
CA ARG A 549 18.46 -18.53 2.00
C ARG A 549 18.31 -20.00 2.41
N ARG A 550 17.73 -20.27 3.58
CA ARG A 550 17.45 -21.65 4.04
C ARG A 550 16.45 -22.36 3.13
N LEU A 551 15.42 -21.66 2.69
CA LEU A 551 14.47 -22.15 1.68
C LEU A 551 15.21 -22.48 0.37
N TYR A 552 16.01 -21.54 -0.14
CA TYR A 552 16.70 -21.70 -1.41
C TYR A 552 17.74 -22.83 -1.39
N ASP A 553 18.48 -23.00 -0.30
CA ASP A 553 19.43 -24.11 -0.15
C ASP A 553 18.71 -25.46 -0.20
N VAL A 554 17.59 -25.60 0.52
CA VAL A 554 16.81 -26.84 0.52
C VAL A 554 16.23 -27.15 -0.86
N LEU A 555 15.81 -26.12 -1.60
CA LEU A 555 15.27 -26.22 -2.96
C LEU A 555 16.33 -26.31 -4.06
N ASN A 556 17.61 -26.08 -3.72
CA ASN A 556 18.74 -25.94 -4.64
C ASN A 556 18.49 -24.87 -5.71
N CYS A 557 18.09 -23.68 -5.28
CA CYS A 557 17.82 -22.55 -6.16
C CYS A 557 18.25 -21.22 -5.53
N MET A 558 19.42 -21.18 -4.89
CA MET A 558 20.00 -19.95 -4.34
C MET A 558 20.23 -18.94 -5.45
N PRO A 559 19.56 -17.77 -5.42
CA PRO A 559 19.71 -16.77 -6.48
C PRO A 559 20.87 -15.81 -6.25
N THR A 560 21.37 -15.70 -5.02
CA THR A 560 22.39 -14.71 -4.67
C THR A 560 23.33 -15.26 -3.60
N VAL A 561 24.61 -15.35 -3.94
CA VAL A 561 25.73 -15.39 -3.01
C VAL A 561 26.13 -13.94 -2.73
N PRO A 562 26.06 -13.45 -1.48
CA PRO A 562 26.32 -12.04 -1.19
C PRO A 562 27.78 -11.67 -1.46
N GLY A 563 28.01 -10.51 -2.09
CA GLY A 563 29.37 -10.00 -2.33
C GLY A 563 30.23 -9.83 -1.07
N ALA A 564 29.60 -9.58 0.08
CA ALA A 564 30.27 -9.47 1.38
C ALA A 564 30.90 -10.78 1.88
N ILE A 565 30.35 -11.95 1.51
CA ILE A 565 30.86 -13.26 1.96
C ILE A 565 30.41 -14.37 1.00
N GLY A 566 31.18 -14.55 -0.07
CA GLY A 566 30.96 -15.60 -1.06
C GLY A 566 32.20 -16.43 -1.28
N ALA A 567 32.05 -17.74 -1.40
CA ALA A 567 33.12 -18.64 -1.85
C ALA A 567 32.70 -19.37 -3.12
N PHE A 568 33.66 -19.64 -3.98
CA PHE A 568 33.47 -20.20 -5.31
C PHE A 568 34.57 -21.21 -5.63
N ARG A 569 34.18 -22.30 -6.27
CA ARG A 569 35.13 -23.19 -6.93
C ARG A 569 35.63 -22.51 -8.20
N ARG A 570 36.94 -22.48 -8.46
CA ARG A 570 37.50 -21.85 -9.67
C ARG A 570 36.85 -22.37 -10.95
N GLN A 571 36.68 -23.69 -11.05
CA GLN A 571 35.98 -24.35 -12.16
C GLN A 571 34.55 -23.85 -12.39
N ALA A 572 33.83 -23.49 -11.32
CA ALA A 572 32.47 -22.97 -11.44
C ALA A 572 32.46 -21.53 -11.98
N LEU A 573 33.46 -20.72 -11.63
CA LEU A 573 33.68 -19.39 -12.23
C LEU A 573 34.09 -19.51 -13.69
N ASP A 574 34.98 -20.45 -14.03
CA ASP A 574 35.41 -20.66 -15.42
C ASP A 574 34.25 -21.12 -16.32
N ALA A 575 33.35 -21.96 -15.80
CA ALA A 575 32.18 -22.45 -16.52
C ALA A 575 31.19 -21.36 -16.95
N ILE A 576 31.17 -20.21 -16.26
CA ILE A 576 30.28 -19.09 -16.61
C ILE A 576 31.00 -17.97 -17.38
N GLY A 577 32.33 -18.04 -17.50
CA GLY A 577 33.17 -17.00 -18.07
C GLY A 577 33.30 -15.76 -17.16
N PRO A 578 33.71 -14.61 -17.72
CA PRO A 578 33.90 -13.39 -16.94
C PRO A 578 32.62 -12.92 -16.24
N ILE A 579 32.76 -12.44 -15.00
CA ILE A 579 31.69 -11.82 -14.22
C ILE A 579 31.15 -10.62 -15.00
N SER A 580 29.85 -10.64 -15.26
CA SER A 580 29.20 -9.68 -16.14
C SER A 580 28.98 -8.32 -15.47
N ALA A 581 29.29 -7.24 -16.19
CA ALA A 581 28.92 -5.87 -15.81
C ALA A 581 27.55 -5.44 -16.36
N ALA A 582 26.75 -6.38 -16.91
CA ALA A 582 25.47 -6.09 -17.56
C ALA A 582 24.35 -5.72 -16.57
N THR A 583 24.51 -6.07 -15.29
CA THR A 583 23.53 -5.83 -14.23
C THR A 583 24.17 -5.03 -13.09
N LEU A 584 23.35 -4.34 -12.28
CA LEU A 584 23.82 -3.66 -11.06
C LEU A 584 24.03 -4.59 -9.85
N ALA A 585 23.66 -5.86 -9.99
CA ALA A 585 23.78 -6.91 -8.98
C ALA A 585 24.59 -8.06 -9.59
N GLU A 586 25.89 -7.82 -9.76
CA GLU A 586 26.83 -8.76 -10.36
C GLU A 586 26.86 -10.11 -9.61
N ASP A 587 26.64 -10.06 -8.30
CA ASP A 587 26.62 -11.20 -7.40
C ASP A 587 25.43 -12.14 -7.68
N THR A 588 24.25 -11.57 -7.91
CA THR A 588 23.01 -12.27 -8.24
C THR A 588 23.07 -12.84 -9.66
N ASP A 589 23.55 -12.05 -10.62
CA ASP A 589 23.77 -12.48 -12.00
C ASP A 589 24.74 -13.68 -12.06
N MET A 590 25.92 -13.54 -11.44
CA MET A 590 26.92 -14.61 -11.33
C MET A 590 26.34 -15.87 -10.68
N THR A 591 25.62 -15.72 -9.57
CA THR A 591 25.05 -16.87 -8.85
C THR A 591 24.02 -17.63 -9.70
N ILE A 592 23.14 -16.91 -10.40
CA ILE A 592 22.17 -17.53 -11.31
C ILE A 592 22.89 -18.23 -12.46
N ALA A 593 23.95 -17.62 -13.02
CA ALA A 593 24.76 -18.24 -14.06
C ALA A 593 25.41 -19.55 -13.59
N ILE A 594 26.00 -19.57 -12.38
CA ILE A 594 26.60 -20.77 -11.78
C ILE A 594 25.55 -21.87 -11.60
N GLY A 595 24.38 -21.53 -11.07
CA GLY A 595 23.28 -22.48 -10.90
C GLY A 595 22.74 -23.02 -12.24
N ARG A 596 22.74 -22.21 -13.30
CA ARG A 596 22.35 -22.64 -14.66
C ARG A 596 23.40 -23.53 -15.32
N ALA A 597 24.67 -23.35 -14.99
CA ALA A 597 25.77 -24.23 -15.41
C ALA A 597 25.75 -25.60 -14.70
N GLY A 598 24.77 -25.86 -13.83
CA GLY A 598 24.55 -27.15 -13.18
C GLY A 598 25.21 -27.30 -11.81
N TRP A 599 25.95 -26.29 -11.36
CA TRP A 599 26.58 -26.29 -10.04
C TRP A 599 25.56 -26.08 -8.92
N ARG A 600 25.81 -26.72 -7.78
CA ARG A 600 25.05 -26.47 -6.56
C ARG A 600 25.57 -25.23 -5.86
N VAL A 601 24.65 -24.37 -5.47
CA VAL A 601 24.91 -23.20 -4.62
C VAL A 601 24.24 -23.42 -3.28
N VAL A 602 25.02 -23.36 -2.20
CA VAL A 602 24.58 -23.73 -0.84
C VAL A 602 24.75 -22.59 0.16
N PHE A 603 24.14 -22.71 1.34
CA PHE A 603 24.23 -21.71 2.40
C PHE A 603 25.03 -22.23 3.61
N ALA A 604 26.08 -21.51 3.99
CA ALA A 604 26.88 -21.78 5.18
C ALA A 604 26.47 -20.82 6.32
N GLU A 605 25.53 -21.24 7.17
CA GLU A 605 24.94 -20.35 8.18
C GLU A 605 25.90 -19.91 9.31
N ARG A 606 26.98 -20.67 9.52
CA ARG A 606 28.02 -20.42 10.53
C ARG A 606 29.15 -19.53 10.03
N ALA A 607 29.37 -19.45 8.71
CA ALA A 607 30.35 -18.55 8.13
C ALA A 607 29.81 -17.11 8.20
N ARG A 608 30.25 -16.31 9.17
CA ARG A 608 29.67 -15.01 9.49
C ARG A 608 30.60 -13.86 9.07
N ALA A 609 30.03 -12.82 8.49
CA ALA A 609 30.78 -11.61 8.19
C ALA A 609 29.94 -10.36 8.48
N TRP A 610 30.60 -9.32 8.99
CA TRP A 610 29.98 -8.10 9.49
C TRP A 610 30.23 -6.96 8.50
N THR A 611 29.17 -6.42 7.90
CA THR A 611 29.25 -5.34 6.91
C THR A 611 28.59 -4.07 7.44
N GLU A 612 29.02 -2.92 6.92
CA GLU A 612 28.45 -1.62 7.24
C GLU A 612 27.13 -1.40 6.47
N ALA A 613 26.02 -1.32 7.19
CA ALA A 613 24.71 -1.02 6.63
C ALA A 613 24.50 0.50 6.48
N PRO A 614 23.66 0.96 5.54
CA PRO A 614 23.34 2.38 5.40
C PRO A 614 22.87 3.06 6.70
N ALA A 615 23.54 4.15 7.08
CA ALA A 615 23.21 4.92 8.29
C ALA A 615 22.05 5.92 8.11
N THR A 616 21.61 6.19 6.87
CA THR A 616 20.53 7.14 6.57
C THR A 616 19.49 6.55 5.62
N LEU A 617 18.24 7.03 5.68
CA LEU A 617 17.17 6.59 4.78
C LEU A 617 17.50 6.85 3.30
N GLY A 618 18.19 7.95 3.00
CA GLY A 618 18.61 8.27 1.63
C GLY A 618 19.67 7.31 1.09
N ALA A 619 20.64 6.91 1.92
CA ALA A 619 21.61 5.87 1.58
C ALA A 619 20.95 4.49 1.43
N LEU A 620 20.02 4.16 2.34
CA LEU A 620 19.24 2.93 2.28
C LEU A 620 18.42 2.84 0.99
N TRP A 621 17.74 3.92 0.59
CA TRP A 621 16.99 4.00 -0.66
C TRP A 621 17.88 3.64 -1.85
N ARG A 622 19.02 4.32 -2.00
CA ARG A 622 19.96 4.08 -3.12
C ARG A 622 20.44 2.63 -3.14
N GLN A 623 20.76 2.07 -1.98
CA GLN A 623 21.21 0.68 -1.87
C GLN A 623 20.10 -0.30 -2.26
N ARG A 624 18.92 -0.21 -1.65
CA ARG A 624 17.79 -1.12 -1.92
C ARG A 624 17.26 -0.98 -3.34
N TYR A 625 17.30 0.23 -3.91
CA TYR A 625 16.97 0.48 -5.31
C TYR A 625 17.95 -0.22 -6.24
N ARG A 626 19.27 -0.09 -6.00
CA ARG A 626 20.29 -0.81 -6.77
C ARG A 626 20.08 -2.32 -6.71
N TRP A 627 19.80 -2.86 -5.53
CA TRP A 627 19.58 -4.29 -5.34
C TRP A 627 18.31 -4.76 -6.03
N SER A 628 17.18 -4.10 -5.79
CA SER A 628 15.89 -4.47 -6.39
C SER A 628 15.94 -4.38 -7.92
N TYR A 629 16.46 -3.28 -8.46
CA TYR A 629 16.61 -3.10 -9.89
C TYR A 629 17.62 -4.08 -10.51
N GLY A 630 18.79 -4.26 -9.88
CA GLY A 630 19.81 -5.22 -10.32
C GLY A 630 19.31 -6.66 -10.35
N THR A 631 18.55 -7.07 -9.32
CA THR A 631 17.88 -8.39 -9.29
C THR A 631 16.89 -8.53 -10.43
N MET A 632 16.08 -7.51 -10.74
CA MET A 632 15.17 -7.55 -11.90
C MET A 632 15.94 -7.68 -13.23
N GLN A 633 17.07 -7.00 -13.37
CA GLN A 633 17.93 -7.13 -14.55
C GLN A 633 18.49 -8.55 -14.68
N ALA A 634 18.96 -9.15 -13.58
CA ALA A 634 19.45 -10.53 -13.56
C ALA A 634 18.33 -11.53 -13.90
N VAL A 635 17.15 -11.40 -13.29
CA VAL A 635 15.98 -12.23 -13.62
C VAL A 635 15.62 -12.11 -15.10
N TRP A 636 15.62 -10.89 -15.66
CA TRP A 636 15.33 -10.66 -17.07
C TRP A 636 16.37 -11.27 -18.02
N LYS A 637 17.67 -11.12 -17.69
CA LYS A 637 18.79 -11.72 -18.42
C LYS A 637 18.67 -13.24 -18.46
N HIS A 638 18.22 -13.84 -17.36
CA HIS A 638 18.12 -15.30 -17.18
C HIS A 638 16.72 -15.89 -17.41
N LYS A 639 15.74 -15.12 -17.91
CA LYS A 639 14.32 -15.55 -18.03
C LYS A 639 14.10 -16.84 -18.82
N ALA A 640 14.95 -17.15 -19.80
CA ALA A 640 14.86 -18.38 -20.58
C ALA A 640 15.03 -19.64 -19.70
N ALA A 641 15.77 -19.53 -18.58
CA ALA A 641 16.00 -20.62 -17.64
C ALA A 641 14.71 -21.17 -16.99
N VAL A 642 13.61 -20.41 -17.02
CA VAL A 642 12.30 -20.86 -16.55
C VAL A 642 11.76 -22.00 -17.42
N PHE A 643 12.06 -22.00 -18.72
CA PHE A 643 11.51 -22.96 -19.69
C PHE A 643 12.54 -23.98 -20.20
N GLU A 644 13.83 -23.74 -19.98
CA GLU A 644 14.92 -24.66 -20.38
C GLU A 644 14.75 -26.07 -19.77
N ARG A 645 15.01 -27.11 -20.57
CA ARG A 645 15.11 -28.52 -20.15
C ARG A 645 16.52 -28.80 -19.60
N GLY A 646 16.64 -29.50 -18.48
CA GLY A 646 17.94 -29.83 -17.85
C GLY A 646 18.10 -29.30 -16.42
N HIS A 647 19.35 -29.03 -16.01
CA HIS A 647 19.76 -28.70 -14.63
C HIS A 647 19.42 -27.27 -14.16
N THR A 648 18.26 -26.71 -14.50
CA THR A 648 17.90 -25.31 -14.17
C THR A 648 16.91 -25.19 -13.01
N LYS A 649 17.18 -25.85 -11.87
CA LYS A 649 16.35 -25.69 -10.65
C LYS A 649 16.25 -24.22 -10.24
N ILE A 650 17.33 -23.46 -10.40
CA ILE A 650 17.35 -22.01 -10.19
C ILE A 650 16.37 -21.27 -11.09
N GLY A 651 16.30 -21.65 -12.37
CA GLY A 651 15.39 -21.06 -13.35
C GLY A 651 13.92 -21.36 -13.04
N ARG A 652 13.58 -22.62 -12.77
CA ARG A 652 12.19 -23.07 -12.59
C ARG A 652 11.60 -22.79 -11.21
N ARG A 653 12.43 -22.68 -10.17
CA ARG A 653 11.99 -22.47 -8.78
C ARG A 653 12.38 -21.10 -8.27
N GLY A 654 13.64 -20.71 -8.46
CA GLY A 654 14.20 -19.46 -7.94
C GLY A 654 13.62 -18.23 -8.63
N LEU A 655 13.66 -18.16 -9.96
CA LEU A 655 13.20 -16.97 -10.68
C LEU A 655 11.69 -16.68 -10.46
N PRO A 656 10.77 -17.67 -10.55
CA PRO A 656 9.36 -17.42 -10.23
C PRO A 656 9.15 -16.98 -8.78
N TYR A 657 9.91 -17.53 -7.82
CA TYR A 657 9.84 -17.12 -6.41
C TYR A 657 10.27 -15.66 -6.24
N LEU A 658 11.38 -15.25 -6.87
CA LEU A 658 11.84 -13.85 -6.85
C LEU A 658 10.78 -12.90 -7.42
N VAL A 659 10.24 -13.22 -8.60
CA VAL A 659 9.21 -12.39 -9.24
C VAL A 659 7.96 -12.30 -8.36
N LEU A 660 7.46 -13.43 -7.86
CA LEU A 660 6.23 -13.45 -7.09
C LEU A 660 6.37 -12.74 -5.73
N PHE A 661 7.42 -13.04 -4.97
CA PHE A 661 7.51 -12.62 -3.57
C PHE A 661 8.40 -11.39 -3.32
N GLN A 662 9.34 -11.07 -4.23
CA GLN A 662 10.19 -9.88 -4.11
C GLN A 662 9.75 -8.74 -5.03
N VAL A 663 8.94 -9.01 -6.07
CA VAL A 663 8.42 -7.97 -6.98
C VAL A 663 6.90 -7.84 -6.85
N LEU A 664 6.12 -8.84 -7.25
CA LEU A 664 4.66 -8.72 -7.35
C LEU A 664 3.98 -8.49 -6.00
N LEU A 665 4.30 -9.29 -4.97
CA LEU A 665 3.65 -9.15 -3.66
C LEU A 665 3.92 -7.77 -3.00
N PRO A 666 5.15 -7.23 -2.96
CA PRO A 666 5.39 -5.87 -2.47
C PRO A 666 4.68 -4.77 -3.24
N LEU A 667 4.45 -4.91 -4.56
CA LEU A 667 3.68 -3.94 -5.34
C LEU A 667 2.21 -3.85 -4.92
N LEU A 668 1.67 -4.92 -4.31
CA LEU A 668 0.30 -4.93 -3.79
C LEU A 668 0.18 -4.27 -2.41
N ALA A 669 1.28 -4.13 -1.66
CA ALA A 669 1.27 -3.64 -0.28
C ALA A 669 0.61 -2.25 -0.10
N PRO A 670 0.82 -1.24 -0.98
CA PRO A 670 0.13 0.05 -0.86
C PRO A 670 -1.40 -0.05 -0.94
N LEU A 671 -1.92 -1.01 -1.70
CA LEU A 671 -3.36 -1.24 -1.82
C LEU A 671 -3.95 -1.83 -0.53
N ILE A 672 -3.16 -2.63 0.19
CA ILE A 672 -3.53 -3.15 1.51
C ILE A 672 -3.71 -2.00 2.51
N ASP A 673 -2.76 -1.07 2.54
CA ASP A 673 -2.80 0.07 3.45
C ASP A 673 -3.97 1.02 3.11
N LEU A 674 -4.22 1.28 1.82
CA LEU A 674 -5.38 2.04 1.37
C LEU A 674 -6.71 1.38 1.79
N PHE A 675 -6.82 0.07 1.62
CA PHE A 675 -8.04 -0.67 1.98
C PHE A 675 -8.23 -0.79 3.50
N ALA A 676 -7.14 -0.86 4.28
CA ALA A 676 -7.21 -0.81 5.73
C ALA A 676 -7.76 0.54 6.22
N ILE A 677 -7.28 1.66 5.66
CA ILE A 677 -7.83 3.00 5.95
C ILE A 677 -9.29 3.07 5.54
N TYR A 678 -9.65 2.58 4.36
CA TYR A 678 -11.05 2.50 3.93
C TYR A 678 -11.92 1.69 4.90
N GLY A 679 -11.45 0.51 5.32
CA GLY A 679 -12.16 -0.36 6.23
C GLY A 679 -12.38 0.29 7.61
N LEU A 680 -11.37 1.00 8.13
CA LEU A 680 -11.49 1.72 9.41
C LEU A 680 -12.50 2.89 9.35
N LEU A 681 -12.61 3.55 8.19
CA LEU A 681 -13.47 4.73 8.03
C LEU A 681 -14.91 4.38 7.62
N PHE A 682 -15.10 3.32 6.83
CA PHE A 682 -16.38 3.04 6.15
C PHE A 682 -16.99 1.67 6.46
N LEU A 683 -16.21 0.74 7.03
CA LEU A 683 -16.67 -0.60 7.41
C LEU A 683 -16.64 -0.76 8.94
N ASP A 684 -16.85 -1.97 9.42
CA ASP A 684 -16.62 -2.31 10.82
C ASP A 684 -15.09 -2.25 11.10
N PRO A 685 -14.63 -1.35 11.98
CA PRO A 685 -13.21 -1.23 12.30
C PRO A 685 -12.66 -2.45 13.05
N VAL A 686 -13.50 -3.26 13.70
CA VAL A 686 -13.06 -4.39 14.53
C VAL A 686 -12.42 -5.50 13.68
N PRO A 687 -13.05 -6.04 12.62
CA PRO A 687 -12.40 -7.01 11.72
C PRO A 687 -11.11 -6.49 11.09
N VAL A 688 -11.04 -5.19 10.77
CA VAL A 688 -9.85 -4.57 10.18
C VAL A 688 -8.71 -4.53 11.19
N ALA A 689 -8.99 -4.11 12.43
CA ALA A 689 -8.01 -4.11 13.51
C ALA A 689 -7.54 -5.53 13.85
N LEU A 690 -8.45 -6.52 13.90
CA LEU A 690 -8.12 -7.93 14.13
C LEU A 690 -7.22 -8.50 13.03
N TYR A 691 -7.54 -8.23 11.77
CA TYR A 691 -6.68 -8.61 10.64
C TYR A 691 -5.28 -8.01 10.76
N TRP A 692 -5.19 -6.72 11.07
CA TRP A 692 -3.91 -6.03 11.21
C TRP A 692 -3.10 -6.57 12.39
N ALA A 693 -3.75 -6.85 13.52
CA ALA A 693 -3.14 -7.48 14.68
C ALA A 693 -2.65 -8.90 14.37
N ALA A 694 -3.45 -9.72 13.68
CA ALA A 694 -3.09 -11.08 13.26
C ALA A 694 -1.89 -11.07 12.29
N PHE A 695 -1.88 -10.16 11.32
CA PHE A 695 -0.76 -9.97 10.40
C PHE A 695 0.54 -9.63 11.14
N ASN A 696 0.50 -8.67 12.07
CA ASN A 696 1.68 -8.32 12.87
C ASN A 696 2.11 -9.46 13.80
N GLY A 697 1.15 -10.17 14.39
CA GLY A 697 1.42 -11.36 15.21
C GLY A 697 2.14 -12.44 14.41
N LEU A 698 1.70 -12.72 13.18
CA LEU A 698 2.36 -13.67 12.27
C LEU A 698 3.79 -13.22 11.91
N GLN A 699 3.97 -11.94 11.58
CA GLN A 699 5.29 -11.37 11.27
C GLN A 699 6.24 -11.46 12.47
N LEU A 700 5.76 -11.14 13.67
CA LEU A 700 6.52 -11.26 14.92
C LEU A 700 6.87 -12.71 15.23
N ALA A 701 5.95 -13.64 15.05
CA ALA A 701 6.20 -15.07 15.25
C ALA A 701 7.27 -15.60 14.27
N LEU A 702 7.19 -15.22 12.99
CA LEU A 702 8.19 -15.58 11.99
C LEU A 702 9.55 -14.92 12.26
N GLY A 703 9.56 -13.66 12.68
CA GLY A 703 10.76 -12.95 13.12
C GLY A 703 11.41 -13.60 14.34
N ALA A 704 10.64 -13.91 15.38
CA ALA A 704 11.13 -14.59 16.58
C ALA A 704 11.69 -15.98 16.23
N TYR A 705 11.05 -16.70 15.32
CA TYR A 705 11.57 -17.96 14.81
C TYR A 705 12.91 -17.77 14.10
N ALA A 706 13.04 -16.80 13.18
CA ALA A 706 14.29 -16.51 12.48
C ALA A 706 15.43 -16.13 13.43
N PHE A 707 15.16 -15.22 14.38
CA PHE A 707 16.14 -14.79 15.37
C PHE A 707 16.60 -15.94 16.27
N ARG A 708 15.69 -16.87 16.62
CA ARG A 708 16.05 -18.06 17.39
C ARG A 708 16.97 -19.00 16.61
N LEU A 709 16.74 -19.15 15.29
CA LEU A 709 17.61 -19.94 14.44
C LEU A 709 19.02 -19.34 14.32
N ASP A 710 19.11 -18.01 14.19
CA ASP A 710 20.38 -17.30 14.06
C ASP A 710 21.09 -17.04 15.41
N ARG A 711 20.45 -17.37 16.53
CA ARG A 711 20.89 -17.06 17.91
C ARG A 711 21.09 -15.56 18.16
N GLU A 712 20.20 -14.75 17.59
CA GLU A 712 20.22 -13.29 17.72
C GLU A 712 19.32 -12.82 18.87
N SER A 713 19.63 -11.66 19.44
CA SER A 713 18.82 -11.05 20.50
C SER A 713 17.44 -10.65 19.99
N MET A 714 16.38 -10.97 20.74
CA MET A 714 14.99 -10.65 20.35
C MET A 714 14.62 -9.17 20.49
N ARG A 715 15.46 -8.36 21.16
CA ARG A 715 15.17 -6.94 21.45
C ARG A 715 14.78 -6.11 20.20
N PRO A 716 15.45 -6.25 19.04
CA PRO A 716 15.08 -5.50 17.84
C PRO A 716 13.64 -5.74 17.39
N LEU A 717 13.08 -6.95 17.61
CA LEU A 717 11.72 -7.29 17.20
C LEU A 717 10.65 -6.43 17.87
N LEU A 718 10.94 -5.80 19.02
CA LEU A 718 10.04 -4.82 19.65
C LEU A 718 9.73 -3.62 18.74
N THR A 719 10.62 -3.32 17.80
CA THR A 719 10.46 -2.22 16.84
C THR A 719 9.81 -2.64 15.52
N MET A 720 9.49 -3.93 15.35
CA MET A 720 8.88 -4.47 14.13
C MET A 720 7.49 -3.86 13.84
N PRO A 721 6.59 -3.61 14.83
CA PRO A 721 5.33 -2.92 14.53
C PRO A 721 5.56 -1.54 13.92
N LEU A 722 6.53 -0.76 14.44
CA LEU A 722 6.89 0.55 13.88
C LEU A 722 7.53 0.42 12.48
N GLN A 723 8.29 -0.65 12.25
CA GLN A 723 8.85 -0.98 10.93
C GLN A 723 7.75 -1.10 9.85
N GLN A 724 6.56 -1.57 10.22
CA GLN A 724 5.43 -1.71 9.28
C GLN A 724 4.84 -0.38 8.81
N PHE A 725 5.13 0.74 9.48
CA PHE A 725 4.58 2.07 9.14
C PHE A 725 5.58 3.01 8.46
N VAL A 726 6.89 2.75 8.60
CA VAL A 726 7.95 3.61 8.04
C VAL A 726 8.82 2.84 7.05
N TYR A 727 9.45 1.76 7.52
CA TYR A 727 10.45 1.04 6.74
C TYR A 727 9.81 0.29 5.56
N ARG A 728 8.66 -0.37 5.79
CA ARG A 728 7.93 -1.09 4.74
C ARG A 728 7.49 -0.16 3.61
N GLN A 729 7.14 1.08 3.95
CA GLN A 729 6.66 2.12 3.06
C GLN A 729 7.79 2.58 2.15
N LEU A 730 8.97 2.79 2.74
CA LEU A 730 10.18 3.01 1.97
C LEU A 730 10.45 1.85 1.00
N MET A 731 10.34 0.60 1.47
CA MET A 731 10.66 -0.58 0.65
C MET A 731 9.74 -0.76 -0.54
N TYR A 732 8.41 -0.64 -0.39
CA TYR A 732 7.54 -0.77 -1.56
C TYR A 732 7.72 0.39 -2.56
N LEU A 733 8.05 1.60 -2.09
CA LEU A 733 8.32 2.74 -2.99
C LEU A 733 9.59 2.49 -3.81
N VAL A 734 10.63 1.91 -3.19
CA VAL A 734 11.84 1.45 -3.87
C VAL A 734 11.51 0.40 -4.95
N VAL A 735 10.65 -0.58 -4.64
CA VAL A 735 10.23 -1.61 -5.61
C VAL A 735 9.44 -0.97 -6.76
N ILE A 736 8.52 -0.05 -6.47
CA ILE A 736 7.77 0.68 -7.50
C ILE A 736 8.72 1.44 -8.43
N GLU A 737 9.68 2.19 -7.88
CA GLU A 737 10.68 2.90 -8.69
C GLU A 737 11.51 1.92 -9.54
N SER A 738 11.92 0.79 -8.96
CA SER A 738 12.71 -0.24 -9.64
C SER A 738 11.95 -0.88 -10.80
N VAL A 739 10.65 -1.17 -10.63
CA VAL A 739 9.78 -1.71 -11.68
C VAL A 739 9.60 -0.71 -12.82
N ILE A 740 9.37 0.57 -12.50
CA ILE A 740 9.24 1.61 -13.51
C ILE A 740 10.54 1.75 -14.31
N SER A 741 11.69 1.76 -13.63
CA SER A 741 12.99 1.76 -14.29
C SER A 741 13.24 0.53 -15.15
N ALA A 742 12.73 -0.65 -14.75
CA ALA A 742 12.81 -1.88 -15.53
C ALA A 742 11.97 -1.80 -16.80
N ILE A 743 10.73 -1.31 -16.69
CA ILE A 743 9.83 -1.12 -17.84
C ILE A 743 10.40 -0.08 -18.82
N LEU A 744 10.99 1.00 -18.30
CA LEU A 744 11.57 2.07 -19.12
C LEU A 744 12.97 1.74 -19.68
N GLY A 745 13.61 0.65 -19.25
CA GLY A 745 14.94 0.25 -19.69
C GLY A 745 16.06 1.24 -19.30
N THR A 746 15.95 1.91 -18.14
CA THR A 746 16.90 2.94 -17.73
C THR A 746 18.27 2.36 -17.35
N ARG A 747 19.34 2.75 -18.06
CA ARG A 747 20.71 2.40 -17.63
C ARG A 747 21.15 3.33 -16.50
N LEU A 748 21.23 2.80 -15.28
CA LEU A 748 21.79 3.52 -14.14
C LEU A 748 23.30 3.29 -14.03
N ARG A 749 24.01 4.33 -13.58
CA ARG A 749 25.42 4.23 -13.17
C ARG A 749 25.50 3.80 -11.70
N TRP A 750 26.59 3.11 -11.34
CA TRP A 750 26.91 2.76 -9.96
C TRP A 750 26.90 4.01 -9.06
N GLN A 751 26.30 3.90 -7.87
CA GLN A 751 26.18 5.00 -6.91
C GLN A 751 26.99 4.65 -5.66
N HIS A 752 27.97 5.49 -5.32
CA HIS A 752 28.82 5.34 -4.14
C HIS A 752 28.03 5.55 -2.83
N LEU A 753 28.39 4.82 -1.77
CA LEU A 753 27.87 4.99 -0.41
C LEU A 753 29.00 5.54 0.46
N ASP A 754 28.77 6.68 1.13
CA ASP A 754 29.75 7.23 2.06
C ASP A 754 29.80 6.35 3.32
N ARG A 755 31.00 5.88 3.69
CA ARG A 755 31.23 5.00 4.83
C ARG A 755 31.49 5.79 6.10
N THR A 756 30.95 5.33 7.23
CA THR A 756 31.21 5.89 8.56
C THR A 756 32.34 5.16 9.27
N GLY A 757 32.65 3.92 8.88
CA GLY A 757 33.67 3.10 9.52
C GLY A 757 33.24 2.43 10.84
N GLU A 758 31.96 2.53 11.20
CA GLU A 758 31.41 1.91 12.41
C GLU A 758 31.00 0.46 12.12
N VAL A 759 31.88 -0.52 12.38
CA VAL A 759 31.53 -1.95 12.31
C VAL A 759 31.87 -2.60 13.65
N GLU A 760 30.83 -3.01 14.40
CA GLU A 760 31.00 -3.77 15.64
C GLU A 760 30.86 -5.27 15.36
N VAL A 761 31.89 -6.04 15.72
CA VAL A 761 31.83 -7.51 15.74
C VAL A 761 31.31 -7.93 17.11
N VAL A 762 30.12 -8.53 17.16
CA VAL A 762 29.55 -9.03 18.42
C VAL A 762 30.20 -10.38 18.72
N ALA A 763 30.94 -10.48 19.82
CA ALA A 763 31.54 -11.73 20.25
C ALA A 763 30.46 -12.84 20.40
N PRO A 764 30.72 -14.06 19.94
CA PRO A 764 29.79 -15.17 20.12
C PRO A 764 29.56 -15.41 21.63
N ARG A 765 28.29 -15.48 22.04
CA ARG A 765 27.89 -15.88 23.40
C ARG A 765 27.84 -17.39 23.54
#